data_AF-A0A7J5EN85-F1
#
_entry.id   AF-A0A7J5EN85-F1
#
_cell.length_a   1.000
_cell.length_b   1.000
_cell.length_c   1.000
_cell.angle_alpha   90.00
_cell.angle_beta   90.00
_cell.angle_gamma   90.00
#
_symmetry.space_group_name_H-M   'P 1'
#
loop_
_entity.id
_entity.type
_entity.pdbx_description
1 polymer ?
#
loop_
_entity_poly.entity_id
_entity_poly.type
_entity_poly.pdbx_seq_one_letter_code
_entity_poly.pdbx_strand_id
1 'polypeptide(L)'
;MEKLLVWMFLASVSTALCAVSISGPRVICGQTDIVLSAPAGMIRYSWNTGSTDRQITVTSAGTYTCTVTLPNGNIDTGVAVVRQAFIPHPSIGNPVEYLCAGDQLRLEAPTTFVSYRWNTGDTTSSIRVTQEGRFRLTVVDTNGCTGTSDEILVLVIPKPVVSIQGPTSVCKDGTLVHYVSGQYNTSYSWMADGGVVESGQGTPAVKVRWSRSGSLTVRAVTTRPDGGVCTKDTTVKVNVLASVKPTISYTRRDICTGDSVQLTAVTGGNVVWNTGDTTQTITVRNGGYYYVTVTGVDGCSGVSDTVEVIEFQKPQITITGPRILCPGNSAVLTASDTRGEVVRWVWNTGEQGSSIRITAPGTYSVTGTTLDACSETTSITLGVQPPIAMSVPDVNVGVVPTGLYVQPVVQVANNGVNDVSVISVQSSSPVTVKPQTPRLVGAGTRQNFTVQFLPLVPGAFSITLRWVLMDSECQDTITSRITGIAVGDTITGEVSISIPDTTVPVGTFLNIPIRLQSTLHFNGSTTVRFTVRTPRNALNVLGSGGCSIERVAQEATDNVYHILFAGYPSGQADTTVYLNVQTMLRRPERAPVTADSVTLENGVVPLAMYHNGSVAITGCWIEGRLVTFQQLHATLVVYQLNGQQVYRQTYNITPEEIRGIVNKLGSSGTPFLAAVYLADGTYYWSSFIVAQ
;
A
#
# COMPACT_ATOMS: atom_id res chain seq x y z
N MET A 1 -30.03 136.66 -76.68
CA MET A 1 -31.32 136.84 -77.35
C MET A 1 -32.35 136.30 -76.38
N GLU A 2 -33.14 137.15 -75.73
CA GLU A 2 -34.43 137.68 -76.24
C GLU A 2 -35.51 136.57 -76.35
N LYS A 3 -36.74 136.72 -75.83
CA LYS A 3 -37.45 137.91 -75.28
C LYS A 3 -38.54 137.51 -74.24
N LEU A 4 -39.16 138.55 -73.67
CA LEU A 4 -40.37 138.61 -72.81
C LEU A 4 -41.58 137.74 -73.28
N LEU A 5 -42.63 137.42 -72.50
CA LEU A 5 -42.96 137.37 -71.04
C LEU A 5 -44.40 136.78 -70.88
N VAL A 6 -44.95 136.68 -69.66
CA VAL A 6 -46.38 136.46 -69.27
C VAL A 6 -46.87 135.03 -68.97
N TRP A 7 -46.89 134.70 -67.65
CA TRP A 7 -47.92 134.01 -66.83
C TRP A 7 -48.77 132.84 -67.38
N MET A 8 -48.70 131.67 -66.70
CA MET A 8 -49.84 131.14 -65.90
C MET A 8 -49.42 130.02 -64.91
N PHE A 9 -50.36 129.57 -64.07
CA PHE A 9 -50.16 128.75 -62.85
C PHE A 9 -50.45 127.25 -63.01
N LEU A 10 -49.91 126.44 -62.08
CA LEU A 10 -50.41 125.12 -61.60
C LEU A 10 -50.37 123.91 -62.58
N ALA A 11 -50.27 122.65 -62.14
CA ALA A 11 -50.02 122.08 -60.80
C ALA A 11 -49.22 120.77 -60.90
N SER A 12 -48.54 120.40 -59.81
CA SER A 12 -47.92 119.07 -59.65
C SER A 12 -48.08 118.54 -58.22
N VAL A 13 -49.12 117.73 -57.97
CA VAL A 13 -49.26 116.93 -56.75
C VAL A 13 -49.71 115.52 -57.14
N SER A 14 -48.89 114.52 -56.80
CA SER A 14 -49.27 113.11 -56.94
C SER A 14 -50.17 112.73 -55.77
N THR A 15 -51.37 112.18 -56.05
CA THR A 15 -52.27 111.65 -55.03
C THR A 15 -51.82 110.26 -54.60
N ALA A 16 -50.87 110.20 -53.66
CA ALA A 16 -50.58 108.96 -52.95
C ALA A 16 -51.82 108.52 -52.14
N LEU A 17 -52.27 107.28 -52.33
CA LEU A 17 -53.35 106.66 -51.55
C LEU A 17 -52.86 106.42 -50.12
N CYS A 18 -53.10 107.39 -49.24
CA CYS A 18 -52.72 107.34 -47.83
C CYS A 18 -53.73 106.51 -47.02
N ALA A 19 -53.75 105.18 -47.27
CA ALA A 19 -54.70 104.24 -46.69
C ALA A 19 -54.83 104.37 -45.16
N VAL A 20 -56.05 104.61 -44.69
CA VAL A 20 -56.39 104.92 -43.29
C VAL A 20 -55.95 103.80 -42.33
N SER A 21 -54.95 104.10 -41.51
CA SER A 21 -54.34 103.15 -40.58
C SER A 21 -55.14 103.03 -39.28
N ILE A 22 -55.97 101.99 -39.18
CA ILE A 22 -56.62 101.60 -37.92
C ILE A 22 -55.55 101.10 -36.94
N SER A 23 -55.38 101.80 -35.83
CA SER A 23 -54.47 101.44 -34.73
C SER A 23 -55.17 100.59 -33.66
N GLY A 24 -54.39 100.02 -32.73
CA GLY A 24 -54.87 99.10 -31.68
C GLY A 24 -54.48 97.63 -31.94
N PRO A 25 -54.72 96.73 -30.97
CA PRO A 25 -54.35 95.31 -31.06
C PRO A 25 -54.98 94.58 -32.26
N ARG A 26 -54.46 93.39 -32.58
CA ARG A 26 -54.97 92.51 -33.66
C ARG A 26 -55.35 91.09 -33.19
N VAL A 27 -55.16 90.81 -31.90
CA VAL A 27 -55.47 89.53 -31.27
C VAL A 27 -56.32 89.79 -30.02
N ILE A 28 -57.41 89.04 -29.89
CA ILE A 28 -58.20 88.89 -28.67
C ILE A 28 -57.68 87.66 -27.93
N CYS A 29 -57.38 87.79 -26.64
CA CYS A 29 -56.86 86.72 -25.80
C CYS A 29 -57.97 86.14 -24.92
N GLY A 30 -58.52 84.98 -25.28
CA GLY A 30 -59.64 84.37 -24.57
C GLY A 30 -60.95 85.16 -24.73
N GLN A 31 -61.38 85.83 -23.66
CA GLN A 31 -62.63 86.61 -23.57
C GLN A 31 -62.34 88.07 -23.17
N THR A 32 -61.26 88.66 -23.70
CA THR A 32 -60.88 90.06 -23.45
C THR A 32 -61.29 90.96 -24.60
N ASP A 33 -61.77 92.15 -24.29
CA ASP A 33 -62.12 93.15 -25.29
C ASP A 33 -60.87 93.94 -25.73
N ILE A 34 -60.78 94.27 -27.03
CA ILE A 34 -59.71 95.13 -27.57
C ILE A 34 -60.29 96.41 -28.20
N VAL A 35 -59.58 97.53 -28.06
CA VAL A 35 -60.00 98.81 -28.65
C VAL A 35 -59.28 99.06 -29.97
N LEU A 36 -60.03 99.09 -31.07
CA LEU A 36 -59.55 99.57 -32.37
C LEU A 36 -59.78 101.07 -32.47
N SER A 37 -58.81 101.80 -33.02
CA SER A 37 -58.81 103.27 -33.03
C SER A 37 -58.44 103.82 -34.42
N ALA A 38 -59.37 104.55 -35.03
CA ALA A 38 -59.10 105.28 -36.27
C ALA A 38 -58.14 106.47 -36.01
N PRO A 39 -57.47 106.99 -37.06
CA PRO A 39 -56.64 108.20 -36.96
C PRO A 39 -57.42 109.39 -36.37
N ALA A 40 -56.74 110.27 -35.64
CA ALA A 40 -57.36 111.49 -35.13
C ALA A 40 -57.56 112.54 -36.24
N GLY A 41 -58.49 113.47 -36.03
CA GLY A 41 -58.69 114.64 -36.90
C GLY A 41 -59.56 114.42 -38.14
N MET A 42 -60.21 113.27 -38.30
CA MET A 42 -61.19 113.05 -39.38
C MET A 42 -62.54 113.69 -39.04
N ILE A 43 -63.26 114.17 -40.07
CA ILE A 43 -64.56 114.86 -39.93
C ILE A 43 -65.66 113.89 -39.50
N ARG A 44 -65.62 112.65 -40.00
CA ARG A 44 -66.57 111.57 -39.70
C ARG A 44 -65.86 110.22 -39.67
N TYR A 45 -66.41 109.29 -38.90
CA TYR A 45 -66.05 107.88 -38.86
C TYR A 45 -67.32 107.05 -39.10
N SER A 46 -67.18 105.89 -39.72
CA SER A 46 -68.26 104.93 -39.95
C SER A 46 -67.67 103.52 -39.96
N TRP A 47 -67.97 102.74 -38.93
CA TRP A 47 -67.49 101.37 -38.81
C TRP A 47 -68.50 100.37 -39.37
N ASN A 48 -68.03 99.21 -39.84
CA ASN A 48 -68.92 98.08 -40.19
C ASN A 48 -69.67 97.47 -39.00
N THR A 49 -69.39 97.91 -37.77
CA THR A 49 -70.20 97.65 -36.56
C THR A 49 -71.38 98.60 -36.38
N GLY A 50 -71.49 99.66 -37.21
CA GLY A 50 -72.52 100.70 -37.10
C GLY A 50 -72.16 101.88 -36.19
N SER A 51 -71.05 101.83 -35.45
CA SER A 51 -70.56 102.98 -34.66
C SER A 51 -70.02 104.09 -35.58
N THR A 52 -70.18 105.34 -35.14
CA THR A 52 -69.61 106.56 -35.75
C THR A 52 -68.51 107.18 -34.88
N ASP A 53 -68.09 106.49 -33.82
CA ASP A 53 -67.04 106.92 -32.90
C ASP A 53 -65.65 106.71 -33.51
N ARG A 54 -64.66 107.47 -33.03
CA ARG A 54 -63.26 107.28 -33.44
C ARG A 54 -62.68 105.92 -33.00
N GLN A 55 -63.21 105.35 -31.92
CA GLN A 55 -62.74 104.10 -31.32
C GLN A 55 -63.91 103.13 -31.16
N ILE A 56 -63.67 101.84 -31.40
CA ILE A 56 -64.63 100.78 -31.12
C ILE A 56 -64.01 99.70 -30.22
N THR A 57 -64.80 99.21 -29.28
CA THR A 57 -64.50 98.02 -28.48
C THR A 57 -64.91 96.78 -29.27
N VAL A 58 -64.03 95.79 -29.38
CA VAL A 58 -64.20 94.60 -30.21
C VAL A 58 -63.99 93.35 -29.35
N THR A 59 -64.97 92.46 -29.36
CA THR A 59 -65.08 91.29 -28.47
C THR A 59 -64.99 89.95 -29.20
N SER A 60 -64.96 89.97 -30.54
CA SER A 60 -64.96 88.78 -31.40
C SER A 60 -63.94 88.90 -32.56
N ALA A 61 -63.53 87.75 -33.10
CA ALA A 61 -62.68 87.71 -34.29
C ALA A 61 -63.46 88.08 -35.55
N GLY A 62 -62.85 88.84 -36.45
CA GLY A 62 -63.49 89.33 -37.66
C GLY A 62 -62.66 90.38 -38.40
N THR A 63 -63.18 90.82 -39.55
CA THR A 63 -62.61 91.95 -40.29
C THR A 63 -63.41 93.20 -39.98
N TYR A 64 -62.75 94.19 -39.38
CA TYR A 64 -63.31 95.48 -39.03
C TYR A 64 -62.85 96.52 -40.05
N THR A 65 -63.78 97.32 -40.55
CA THR A 65 -63.48 98.39 -41.49
C THR A 65 -64.01 99.71 -40.96
N CYS A 66 -63.24 100.77 -41.15
CA CYS A 66 -63.62 102.13 -40.77
C CYS A 66 -63.48 103.04 -42.00
N THR A 67 -64.61 103.48 -42.52
CA THR A 67 -64.67 104.51 -43.57
C THR A 67 -64.67 105.87 -42.89
N VAL A 68 -63.74 106.75 -43.26
CA VAL A 68 -63.60 108.09 -42.67
C VAL A 68 -63.67 109.18 -43.72
N THR A 69 -64.14 110.36 -43.34
CA THR A 69 -64.08 111.57 -44.17
C THR A 69 -62.92 112.44 -43.71
N LEU A 70 -61.94 112.64 -44.59
CA LEU A 70 -60.74 113.44 -44.34
C LEU A 70 -61.09 114.95 -44.28
N PRO A 71 -60.24 115.80 -43.65
CA PRO A 71 -60.43 117.26 -43.60
C PRO A 71 -60.61 117.97 -44.95
N ASN A 72 -60.16 117.35 -46.04
CA ASN A 72 -60.32 117.87 -47.42
C ASN A 72 -61.60 117.39 -48.12
N GLY A 73 -62.48 116.66 -47.43
CA GLY A 73 -63.74 116.13 -47.97
C GLY A 73 -63.63 114.77 -48.67
N ASN A 74 -62.42 114.25 -48.91
CA ASN A 74 -62.24 112.90 -49.46
C ASN A 74 -62.69 111.83 -48.47
N ILE A 75 -63.04 110.65 -49.00
CA ILE A 75 -63.39 109.46 -48.22
C ILE A 75 -62.31 108.39 -48.45
N ASP A 76 -61.90 107.71 -47.39
CA ASP A 76 -61.03 106.54 -47.46
C ASP A 76 -61.42 105.49 -46.39
N THR A 77 -61.03 104.22 -46.59
CA THR A 77 -61.47 103.09 -45.75
C THR A 77 -60.27 102.29 -45.22
N GLY A 78 -60.09 102.32 -43.90
CA GLY A 78 -59.14 101.46 -43.20
C GLY A 78 -59.67 100.05 -42.96
N VAL A 79 -58.77 99.06 -42.91
CA VAL A 79 -59.10 97.65 -42.66
C VAL A 79 -58.24 97.09 -41.50
N ALA A 80 -58.87 96.38 -40.57
CA ALA A 80 -58.24 95.69 -39.45
C ALA A 80 -58.80 94.27 -39.31
N VAL A 81 -57.97 93.26 -39.56
CA VAL A 81 -58.31 91.85 -39.30
C VAL A 81 -57.95 91.51 -37.86
N VAL A 82 -58.95 91.16 -37.06
CA VAL A 82 -58.80 90.73 -35.65
C VAL A 82 -58.94 89.21 -35.58
N ARG A 83 -57.98 88.56 -34.92
CA ARG A 83 -57.99 87.12 -34.63
C ARG A 83 -58.31 86.88 -33.16
N GLN A 84 -58.81 85.69 -32.83
CA GLN A 84 -58.90 85.21 -31.45
C GLN A 84 -57.80 84.17 -31.22
N ALA A 85 -57.16 84.24 -30.06
CA ALA A 85 -56.19 83.27 -29.57
C ALA A 85 -56.55 82.83 -28.15
N PHE A 86 -56.09 81.65 -27.76
CA PHE A 86 -56.28 81.14 -26.40
C PHE A 86 -55.25 81.75 -25.45
N ILE A 87 -55.62 81.93 -24.18
CA ILE A 87 -54.67 82.29 -23.13
C ILE A 87 -53.77 81.08 -22.86
N PRO A 88 -52.43 81.22 -22.89
CA PRO A 88 -51.54 80.09 -22.64
C PRO A 88 -51.57 79.69 -21.15
N HIS A 89 -51.62 78.39 -20.88
CA HIS A 89 -51.46 77.83 -19.53
C HIS A 89 -50.15 77.02 -19.50
N PRO A 90 -49.03 77.63 -19.05
CA PRO A 90 -47.74 76.94 -18.99
C PRO A 90 -47.69 75.98 -17.79
N SER A 91 -47.45 74.69 -18.04
CA SER A 91 -47.06 73.75 -16.98
C SER A 91 -45.58 73.94 -16.63
N ILE A 92 -45.25 73.79 -15.34
CA ILE A 92 -43.91 74.04 -14.76
C ILE A 92 -43.41 72.94 -13.81
N GLY A 93 -44.13 71.82 -13.68
CA GLY A 93 -43.86 70.72 -12.72
C GLY A 93 -45.14 70.19 -12.07
N ASN A 94 -45.02 69.40 -10.99
CA ASN A 94 -46.16 68.91 -10.22
C ASN A 94 -46.66 69.97 -9.22
N PRO A 95 -47.93 69.94 -8.75
CA PRO A 95 -48.46 70.91 -7.78
C PRO A 95 -47.71 70.97 -6.43
N VAL A 96 -47.03 69.88 -6.06
CA VAL A 96 -46.13 69.81 -4.90
C VAL A 96 -44.85 69.14 -5.34
N GLU A 97 -43.71 69.74 -5.03
CA GLU A 97 -42.37 69.21 -5.28
C GLU A 97 -41.57 69.18 -3.97
N TYR A 98 -40.77 68.15 -3.75
CA TYR A 98 -39.92 68.02 -2.57
C TYR A 98 -38.46 68.32 -2.92
N LEU A 99 -37.79 69.10 -2.07
CA LEU A 99 -36.40 69.51 -2.25
C LEU A 99 -35.59 69.18 -0.99
N CYS A 100 -34.44 68.54 -1.13
CA CYS A 100 -33.60 68.24 0.02
C CYS A 100 -32.73 69.42 0.44
N ALA A 101 -32.57 69.61 1.76
CA ALA A 101 -31.83 70.73 2.31
C ALA A 101 -30.38 70.81 1.75
N GLY A 102 -30.07 71.94 1.12
CA GLY A 102 -28.78 72.23 0.48
C GLY A 102 -28.65 71.81 -0.98
N ASP A 103 -29.65 71.17 -1.58
CA ASP A 103 -29.66 70.81 -3.00
C ASP A 103 -30.41 71.87 -3.84
N GLN A 104 -30.60 71.64 -5.14
CA GLN A 104 -31.30 72.56 -6.05
C GLN A 104 -32.36 71.84 -6.88
N LEU A 105 -33.61 72.32 -6.83
CA LEU A 105 -34.67 71.93 -7.76
C LEU A 105 -34.62 72.86 -8.98
N ARG A 106 -34.79 72.34 -10.20
CA ARG A 106 -34.94 73.15 -11.41
C ARG A 106 -36.39 73.09 -11.89
N LEU A 107 -37.06 74.24 -11.90
CA LEU A 107 -38.40 74.37 -12.49
C LEU A 107 -38.24 74.89 -13.92
N GLU A 108 -38.92 74.28 -14.88
CA GLU A 108 -38.76 74.54 -16.31
C GLU A 108 -40.11 74.69 -17.01
N ALA A 109 -40.19 75.60 -17.97
CA ALA A 109 -41.34 75.82 -18.83
C ALA A 109 -40.99 75.55 -20.31
N PRO A 110 -41.97 75.24 -21.16
CA PRO A 110 -41.77 75.12 -22.61
C PRO A 110 -41.09 76.37 -23.19
N THR A 111 -40.08 76.17 -24.04
CA THR A 111 -39.28 77.25 -24.66
C THR A 111 -39.99 77.99 -25.80
N THR A 112 -41.32 77.84 -25.93
CA THR A 112 -42.15 78.33 -27.03
C THR A 112 -42.73 79.73 -26.80
N PHE A 113 -42.50 80.35 -25.64
CA PHE A 113 -43.01 81.67 -25.30
C PHE A 113 -42.00 82.79 -25.58
N VAL A 114 -42.50 83.98 -25.92
CA VAL A 114 -41.71 85.18 -26.28
C VAL A 114 -41.08 85.82 -25.04
N SER A 115 -41.75 85.73 -23.88
CA SER A 115 -41.20 86.20 -22.60
C SER A 115 -41.69 85.36 -21.42
N TYR A 116 -40.90 85.36 -20.36
CA TYR A 116 -41.12 84.64 -19.11
C TYR A 116 -40.97 85.62 -17.96
N ARG A 117 -41.77 85.46 -16.89
CA ARG A 117 -41.62 86.21 -15.64
C ARG A 117 -42.10 85.36 -14.47
N TRP A 118 -41.15 84.91 -13.65
CA TRP A 118 -41.44 84.18 -12.41
C TRP A 118 -41.81 85.14 -11.28
N ASN A 119 -42.51 84.63 -10.27
CA ASN A 119 -42.81 85.40 -9.05
C ASN A 119 -41.56 85.70 -8.20
N THR A 120 -40.42 85.05 -8.47
CA THR A 120 -39.09 85.43 -7.96
C THR A 120 -38.53 86.71 -8.58
N GLY A 121 -39.04 87.11 -9.75
CA GLY A 121 -38.51 88.21 -10.57
C GLY A 121 -37.68 87.75 -11.78
N ASP A 122 -37.29 86.47 -11.86
CA ASP A 122 -36.51 85.92 -12.97
C ASP A 122 -37.29 85.95 -14.30
N THR A 123 -36.57 86.10 -15.42
CA THR A 123 -37.15 86.20 -16.78
C THR A 123 -36.71 85.10 -17.74
N THR A 124 -36.18 84.00 -17.23
CA THR A 124 -35.73 82.83 -17.99
C THR A 124 -36.80 81.74 -18.08
N SER A 125 -36.71 80.85 -19.08
CA SER A 125 -37.61 79.68 -19.21
C SER A 125 -37.42 78.61 -18.12
N SER A 126 -36.39 78.72 -17.29
CA SER A 126 -36.19 77.89 -16.10
C SER A 126 -35.52 78.67 -14.97
N ILE A 127 -35.85 78.32 -13.72
CA ILE A 127 -35.21 78.82 -12.50
C ILE A 127 -34.62 77.68 -11.66
N ARG A 128 -33.76 78.02 -10.70
CA ARG A 128 -33.23 77.09 -9.69
C ARG A 128 -33.70 77.51 -8.30
N VAL A 129 -34.34 76.59 -7.59
CA VAL A 129 -34.93 76.80 -6.26
C VAL A 129 -34.07 76.08 -5.20
N THR A 130 -33.77 76.78 -4.11
CA THR A 130 -32.99 76.31 -2.94
C THR A 130 -33.76 76.42 -1.62
N GLN A 131 -34.96 77.02 -1.63
CA GLN A 131 -35.76 77.36 -0.46
C GLN A 131 -37.20 76.90 -0.65
N GLU A 132 -37.91 76.69 0.46
CA GLU A 132 -39.34 76.38 0.44
C GLU A 132 -40.16 77.61 0.01
N GLY A 133 -41.26 77.39 -0.68
CA GLY A 133 -42.08 78.48 -1.19
C GLY A 133 -43.08 78.07 -2.24
N ARG A 134 -43.85 79.05 -2.70
CA ARG A 134 -44.83 78.94 -3.78
C ARG A 134 -44.27 79.59 -5.03
N PHE A 135 -44.22 78.85 -6.14
CA PHE A 135 -43.60 79.27 -7.39
C PHE A 135 -44.63 79.31 -8.51
N ARG A 136 -44.59 80.39 -9.30
CA ARG A 136 -45.55 80.66 -10.37
C ARG A 136 -44.89 81.44 -11.51
N LEU A 137 -45.27 81.11 -12.73
CA LEU A 137 -44.72 81.69 -13.96
C LEU A 137 -45.82 82.38 -14.78
N THR A 138 -45.62 83.64 -15.13
CA THR A 138 -46.36 84.34 -16.20
C THR A 138 -45.54 84.28 -17.50
N VAL A 139 -46.20 84.02 -18.63
CA VAL A 139 -45.61 83.99 -19.97
C VAL A 139 -46.39 84.87 -20.95
N VAL A 140 -45.76 85.25 -22.05
CA VAL A 140 -46.42 85.85 -23.22
C VAL A 140 -46.10 85.01 -24.45
N ASP A 141 -47.13 84.60 -25.21
CA ASP A 141 -46.95 83.80 -26.43
C ASP A 141 -46.60 84.63 -27.68
N THR A 142 -46.45 83.96 -28.82
CA THR A 142 -46.17 84.60 -30.12
C THR A 142 -47.33 85.43 -30.69
N ASN A 143 -48.53 85.32 -30.13
CA ASN A 143 -49.69 86.13 -30.46
C ASN A 143 -49.83 87.38 -29.56
N GLY A 144 -48.95 87.52 -28.55
CA GLY A 144 -49.00 88.59 -27.56
C GLY A 144 -49.94 88.31 -26.37
N CYS A 145 -50.44 87.08 -26.23
CA CYS A 145 -51.34 86.71 -25.15
C CYS A 145 -50.59 86.35 -23.88
N THR A 146 -50.83 87.11 -22.81
CA THR A 146 -50.31 86.85 -21.48
C THR A 146 -51.10 85.74 -20.79
N GLY A 147 -50.42 84.75 -20.25
CA GLY A 147 -51.01 83.68 -19.45
C GLY A 147 -50.13 83.31 -18.26
N THR A 148 -50.65 82.52 -17.31
CA THR A 148 -49.95 82.20 -16.05
C THR A 148 -50.18 80.74 -15.67
N SER A 149 -49.15 80.08 -15.16
CA SER A 149 -49.17 78.70 -14.71
C SER A 149 -50.13 78.48 -13.53
N ASP A 150 -50.35 77.22 -13.17
CA ASP A 150 -50.73 76.88 -11.80
C ASP A 150 -49.55 77.12 -10.84
N GLU A 151 -49.79 77.07 -9.54
CA GLU A 151 -48.79 77.34 -8.52
C GLU A 151 -48.19 76.04 -7.96
N ILE A 152 -46.86 75.96 -7.90
CA ILE A 152 -46.13 74.82 -7.33
C ILE A 152 -45.69 75.16 -5.91
N LEU A 153 -46.00 74.27 -4.96
CA LEU A 153 -45.45 74.32 -3.60
C LEU A 153 -44.16 73.48 -3.53
N VAL A 154 -43.03 74.13 -3.32
CA VAL A 154 -41.75 73.47 -3.03
C VAL A 154 -41.57 73.37 -1.51
N LEU A 155 -41.35 72.16 -1.01
CA LEU A 155 -41.12 71.88 0.42
C LEU A 155 -39.68 71.44 0.67
N VAL A 156 -38.98 72.07 1.63
CA VAL A 156 -37.59 71.72 1.95
C VAL A 156 -37.52 70.67 3.05
N ILE A 157 -37.02 69.50 2.70
CA ILE A 157 -36.90 68.32 3.56
C ILE A 157 -35.47 68.25 4.14
N PRO A 158 -35.30 68.26 5.48
CA PRO A 158 -33.98 68.14 6.10
C PRO A 158 -33.39 66.75 5.90
N LYS A 159 -32.10 66.67 5.54
CA LYS A 159 -31.40 65.39 5.33
C LYS A 159 -31.33 64.56 6.62
N PRO A 160 -31.49 63.21 6.57
CA PRO A 160 -31.35 62.36 7.75
C PRO A 160 -30.02 62.53 8.49
N VAL A 161 -30.08 62.55 9.83
CA VAL A 161 -28.90 62.46 10.71
C VAL A 161 -28.88 61.04 11.28
N VAL A 162 -27.98 60.22 10.75
CA VAL A 162 -27.90 58.78 10.99
C VAL A 162 -26.45 58.32 11.14
N SER A 163 -26.20 57.42 12.09
CA SER A 163 -24.89 56.82 12.35
C SER A 163 -24.98 55.29 12.31
N ILE A 164 -23.99 54.62 11.73
CA ILE A 164 -23.86 53.15 11.80
C ILE A 164 -23.15 52.80 13.09
N GLN A 165 -23.72 51.87 13.84
CA GLN A 165 -23.27 51.32 15.11
C GLN A 165 -23.00 49.82 14.97
N GLY A 166 -22.23 49.25 15.90
CA GLY A 166 -21.81 47.85 15.92
C GLY A 166 -20.30 47.68 16.09
N PRO A 167 -19.78 46.45 16.23
CA PRO A 167 -18.35 46.19 16.35
C PRO A 167 -17.60 46.58 15.06
N THR A 168 -16.33 46.95 15.17
CA THR A 168 -15.50 47.41 14.03
C THR A 168 -14.30 46.51 13.73
N SER A 169 -14.20 45.34 14.38
CA SER A 169 -13.16 44.34 14.16
C SER A 169 -13.75 42.92 14.14
N VAL A 170 -13.25 42.09 13.23
CA VAL A 170 -13.66 40.68 13.09
C VAL A 170 -12.59 39.90 12.33
N CYS A 171 -12.56 38.58 12.48
CA CYS A 171 -11.74 37.70 11.64
C CYS A 171 -12.39 37.49 10.27
N LYS A 172 -11.57 37.29 9.23
CA LYS A 172 -12.03 36.84 7.91
C LYS A 172 -12.89 35.58 8.04
N ASP A 173 -13.90 35.51 7.18
CA ASP A 173 -15.02 34.56 7.11
C ASP A 173 -16.00 34.59 8.30
N GLY A 174 -15.75 35.44 9.30
CA GLY A 174 -16.66 35.78 10.39
C GLY A 174 -17.71 36.83 10.01
N THR A 175 -18.67 37.04 10.90
CA THR A 175 -19.88 37.85 10.66
C THR A 175 -20.05 38.93 11.73
N LEU A 176 -20.41 40.15 11.30
CA LEU A 176 -20.81 41.26 12.17
C LEU A 176 -22.28 41.64 11.96
N VAL A 177 -22.89 42.20 12.99
CA VAL A 177 -24.18 42.88 12.90
C VAL A 177 -23.96 44.37 13.12
N HIS A 178 -24.42 45.17 12.17
CA HIS A 178 -24.41 46.62 12.23
C HIS A 178 -25.84 47.14 12.23
N TYR A 179 -26.08 48.31 12.82
CA TYR A 179 -27.39 48.94 12.84
C TYR A 179 -27.29 50.46 12.76
N VAL A 180 -28.32 51.10 12.20
CA VAL A 180 -28.45 52.56 12.21
C VAL A 180 -29.26 52.99 13.42
N SER A 181 -28.75 53.98 14.16
CA SER A 181 -29.53 54.71 15.16
C SER A 181 -30.02 56.04 14.58
N GLY A 182 -31.29 56.35 14.84
CA GLY A 182 -31.95 57.59 14.42
C GLY A 182 -32.98 57.41 13.29
N GLN A 183 -34.20 57.91 13.55
CA GLN A 183 -35.38 57.88 12.67
C GLN A 183 -36.03 56.49 12.46
N TYR A 184 -37.37 56.48 12.49
CA TYR A 184 -38.24 55.35 12.16
C TYR A 184 -38.88 55.59 10.78
N ASN A 185 -39.43 54.53 10.17
CA ASN A 185 -40.11 54.55 8.86
C ASN A 185 -39.23 54.91 7.64
N THR A 186 -37.90 54.98 7.79
CA THR A 186 -36.94 55.03 6.67
C THR A 186 -36.70 53.66 6.06
N SER A 187 -36.34 53.61 4.77
CA SER A 187 -35.84 52.40 4.12
C SER A 187 -34.31 52.46 3.96
N TYR A 188 -33.67 51.30 3.93
CA TYR A 188 -32.21 51.17 3.99
C TYR A 188 -31.67 50.35 2.83
N SER A 189 -30.66 50.88 2.12
CA SER A 189 -29.85 50.14 1.15
C SER A 189 -28.44 49.97 1.69
N TRP A 190 -28.15 48.75 2.16
CA TRP A 190 -26.87 48.35 2.73
C TRP A 190 -25.93 47.76 1.67
N MET A 191 -24.65 48.10 1.77
CA MET A 191 -23.54 47.59 0.97
C MET A 191 -22.34 47.31 1.88
N ALA A 192 -21.50 46.33 1.52
CA ALA A 192 -20.23 46.05 2.19
C ALA A 192 -19.13 45.81 1.16
N ASP A 193 -17.97 46.48 1.29
CA ASP A 193 -16.79 46.16 0.48
C ASP A 193 -16.13 44.90 1.04
N GLY A 194 -15.89 43.89 0.20
CA GLY A 194 -15.22 42.65 0.63
C GLY A 194 -16.01 41.81 1.65
N GLY A 195 -17.30 42.08 1.81
CA GLY A 195 -18.24 41.27 2.59
C GLY A 195 -19.54 41.02 1.83
N VAL A 196 -20.34 40.09 2.31
CA VAL A 196 -21.65 39.72 1.78
C VAL A 196 -22.71 40.02 2.84
N VAL A 197 -23.78 40.71 2.42
CA VAL A 197 -24.97 40.90 3.26
C VAL A 197 -25.73 39.57 3.33
N GLU A 198 -25.77 38.95 4.50
CA GLU A 198 -26.50 37.70 4.74
C GLU A 198 -27.99 37.95 5.00
N SER A 199 -28.33 39.04 5.70
CA SER A 199 -29.71 39.43 6.00
C SER A 199 -29.82 40.89 6.45
N GLY A 200 -31.06 41.40 6.52
CA GLY A 200 -31.37 42.74 7.05
C GLY A 200 -31.47 43.87 6.03
N GLN A 201 -31.29 43.58 4.73
CA GLN A 201 -31.50 44.55 3.65
C GLN A 201 -32.90 45.19 3.73
N GLY A 202 -33.01 46.50 3.50
CA GLY A 202 -34.26 47.27 3.70
C GLY A 202 -34.52 47.71 5.15
N THR A 203 -33.89 47.08 6.14
CA THR A 203 -34.17 47.28 7.58
C THR A 203 -33.07 48.09 8.28
N PRO A 204 -33.31 48.67 9.48
CA PRO A 204 -32.30 49.45 10.20
C PRO A 204 -31.12 48.63 10.75
N ALA A 205 -31.09 47.31 10.58
CA ALA A 205 -29.96 46.46 10.95
C ALA A 205 -29.56 45.50 9.83
N VAL A 206 -28.26 45.21 9.69
CA VAL A 206 -27.70 44.33 8.66
C VAL A 206 -26.74 43.31 9.27
N LYS A 207 -26.75 42.10 8.73
CA LYS A 207 -25.80 41.02 9.05
C LYS A 207 -24.84 40.86 7.87
N VAL A 208 -23.54 41.08 8.10
CA VAL A 208 -22.49 41.08 7.05
C VAL A 208 -21.42 40.06 7.40
N ARG A 209 -21.17 39.12 6.48
CA ARG A 209 -20.07 38.15 6.57
C ARG A 209 -18.91 38.55 5.68
N TRP A 210 -17.69 38.54 6.20
CA TRP A 210 -16.54 39.19 5.56
C TRP A 210 -15.62 38.19 4.87
N SER A 211 -15.54 38.22 3.54
CA SER A 211 -14.75 37.25 2.75
C SER A 211 -13.34 37.72 2.38
N ARG A 212 -13.04 39.03 2.55
CA ARG A 212 -11.72 39.62 2.39
C ARG A 212 -11.21 40.17 3.72
N SER A 213 -9.88 40.18 3.91
CA SER A 213 -9.21 40.86 5.02
C SER A 213 -8.73 42.26 4.63
N GLY A 214 -8.46 43.10 5.63
CA GLY A 214 -8.02 44.50 5.51
C GLY A 214 -8.99 45.51 6.13
N SER A 215 -8.68 46.80 5.96
CA SER A 215 -9.57 47.92 6.34
C SER A 215 -10.68 48.09 5.31
N LEU A 216 -11.79 47.39 5.49
CA LEU A 216 -12.97 47.41 4.63
C LEU A 216 -14.06 48.34 5.19
N THR A 217 -15.23 48.40 4.56
CA THR A 217 -16.33 49.31 4.94
C THR A 217 -17.72 48.68 4.86
N VAL A 218 -18.61 49.10 5.76
CA VAL A 218 -20.07 48.97 5.60
C VAL A 218 -20.66 50.34 5.30
N ARG A 219 -21.51 50.41 4.28
CA ARG A 219 -22.19 51.61 3.80
C ARG A 219 -23.70 51.42 3.90
N ALA A 220 -24.39 52.41 4.44
CA ALA A 220 -25.84 52.49 4.49
C ALA A 220 -26.31 53.75 3.77
N VAL A 221 -27.11 53.57 2.71
CA VAL A 221 -27.89 54.65 2.12
C VAL A 221 -29.27 54.60 2.77
N THR A 222 -29.59 55.60 3.58
CA THR A 222 -30.89 55.74 4.25
C THR A 222 -31.78 56.64 3.42
N THR A 223 -32.97 56.17 3.07
CA THR A 223 -33.96 56.85 2.23
C THR A 223 -35.21 57.17 3.05
N ARG A 224 -35.75 58.38 2.92
CA ARG A 224 -36.97 58.78 3.63
C ARG A 224 -38.26 58.23 2.98
N PRO A 225 -39.35 58.05 3.76
CA PRO A 225 -40.64 57.59 3.25
C PRO A 225 -41.43 58.64 2.44
N ASP A 226 -40.92 59.86 2.33
CA ASP A 226 -41.52 61.01 1.63
C ASP A 226 -41.35 60.96 0.09
N GLY A 227 -41.41 59.75 -0.49
CA GLY A 227 -41.11 59.51 -1.90
C GLY A 227 -39.62 59.30 -2.21
N GLY A 228 -38.74 59.38 -1.20
CA GLY A 228 -37.34 58.98 -1.31
C GLY A 228 -36.41 59.99 -1.97
N VAL A 229 -36.86 61.23 -2.17
CA VAL A 229 -36.05 62.32 -2.73
C VAL A 229 -34.80 62.55 -1.89
N CYS A 230 -34.91 62.45 -0.56
CA CYS A 230 -33.80 62.66 0.35
C CYS A 230 -33.17 61.35 0.83
N THR A 231 -31.97 61.10 0.30
CA THR A 231 -31.08 60.04 0.77
C THR A 231 -29.96 60.60 1.64
N LYS A 232 -29.46 59.78 2.57
CA LYS A 232 -28.23 60.03 3.33
C LYS A 232 -27.31 58.82 3.24
N ASP A 233 -26.11 59.06 2.73
CA ASP A 233 -25.00 58.12 2.77
C ASP A 233 -24.23 58.24 4.09
N THR A 234 -24.05 57.10 4.77
CA THR A 234 -23.21 56.93 5.96
C THR A 234 -22.36 55.68 5.80
N THR A 235 -21.09 55.74 6.17
CA THR A 235 -20.13 54.63 6.05
C THR A 235 -19.33 54.46 7.35
N VAL A 236 -19.08 53.23 7.76
CA VAL A 236 -18.18 52.87 8.88
C VAL A 236 -17.05 51.96 8.37
N LYS A 237 -15.84 52.11 8.93
CA LYS A 237 -14.71 51.23 8.65
C LYS A 237 -14.76 49.98 9.55
N VAL A 238 -14.40 48.84 8.97
CA VAL A 238 -14.27 47.55 9.67
C VAL A 238 -12.90 46.97 9.37
N ASN A 239 -12.13 46.66 10.42
CA ASN A 239 -10.84 45.98 10.31
C ASN A 239 -11.07 44.47 10.30
N VAL A 240 -11.00 43.85 9.11
CA VAL A 240 -11.14 42.40 8.97
C VAL A 240 -9.76 41.76 9.03
N LEU A 241 -9.46 41.11 10.15
CA LEU A 241 -8.19 40.45 10.42
C LEU A 241 -8.04 39.21 9.53
N ALA A 242 -6.82 38.94 9.04
CA ALA A 242 -6.54 37.75 8.26
C ALA A 242 -6.60 36.48 9.13
N SER A 243 -7.22 35.42 8.62
CA SER A 243 -7.18 34.10 9.28
C SER A 243 -5.75 33.58 9.32
N VAL A 244 -5.33 33.03 10.46
CA VAL A 244 -4.05 32.32 10.57
C VAL A 244 -4.18 31.00 9.79
N LYS A 245 -3.29 30.73 8.83
CA LYS A 245 -3.11 29.37 8.29
C LYS A 245 -1.81 28.78 8.85
N PRO A 246 -1.86 28.00 9.94
CA PRO A 246 -0.69 27.30 10.45
C PRO A 246 -0.33 26.14 9.53
N THR A 247 0.94 25.76 9.50
CA THR A 247 1.42 24.56 8.80
C THR A 247 2.06 23.58 9.78
N ILE A 248 2.15 22.31 9.39
CA ILE A 248 2.81 21.26 10.17
C ILE A 248 4.06 20.82 9.42
N SER A 249 5.20 20.83 10.13
CA SER A 249 6.50 20.38 9.65
C SER A 249 6.88 19.04 10.28
N TYR A 250 7.48 18.14 9.50
CA TYR A 250 7.89 16.79 9.88
C TYR A 250 9.01 16.29 8.94
N THR A 251 9.77 15.29 9.36
CA THR A 251 10.89 14.72 8.57
C THR A 251 10.50 13.52 7.71
N ARG A 252 9.60 12.68 8.22
CA ARG A 252 8.87 11.60 7.52
C ARG A 252 7.45 11.55 8.10
N ARG A 253 6.46 11.03 7.38
CA ARG A 253 5.11 10.77 7.94
C ARG A 253 4.84 9.28 8.18
N ASP A 254 5.68 8.43 7.61
CA ASP A 254 5.56 6.98 7.64
C ASP A 254 6.43 6.45 8.77
N ILE A 255 5.84 5.67 9.67
CA ILE A 255 6.49 5.12 10.87
C ILE A 255 6.25 3.62 10.98
N CYS A 256 7.17 2.93 11.65
CA CYS A 256 7.02 1.52 11.96
C CYS A 256 6.49 1.33 13.38
N THR A 257 5.75 0.28 13.68
CA THR A 257 5.22 0.03 15.03
C THR A 257 6.33 0.09 16.10
N GLY A 258 6.13 0.94 17.12
CA GLY A 258 7.11 1.22 18.18
C GLY A 258 8.08 2.38 17.91
N ASP A 259 8.20 2.85 16.66
CA ASP A 259 8.93 4.09 16.33
C ASP A 259 8.17 5.34 16.84
N SER A 260 8.61 6.52 16.41
CA SER A 260 7.85 7.76 16.52
C SER A 260 8.22 8.76 15.43
N VAL A 261 7.39 9.78 15.26
CA VAL A 261 7.63 10.98 14.45
C VAL A 261 7.34 12.22 15.30
N GLN A 262 8.14 13.27 15.14
CA GLN A 262 7.81 14.59 15.68
C GLN A 262 7.07 15.43 14.64
N LEU A 263 5.86 15.86 14.99
CA LEU A 263 5.10 16.85 14.22
C LEU A 263 5.25 18.20 14.91
N THR A 264 5.69 19.23 14.17
CA THR A 264 5.90 20.59 14.72
C THR A 264 5.01 21.58 14.00
N ALA A 265 4.19 22.31 14.75
CA ALA A 265 3.41 23.42 14.25
C ALA A 265 4.35 24.60 13.91
N VAL A 266 4.14 25.24 12.76
CA VAL A 266 4.87 26.43 12.34
C VAL A 266 3.90 27.61 12.35
N THR A 267 4.00 28.44 13.40
CA THR A 267 3.10 29.57 13.66
C THR A 267 3.66 30.50 14.74
N GLY A 268 3.00 31.65 14.97
CA GLY A 268 3.27 32.59 16.06
C GLY A 268 2.10 32.80 17.02
N GLY A 269 1.16 31.84 17.11
CA GLY A 269 0.01 31.88 18.02
C GLY A 269 -0.05 30.67 18.96
N ASN A 270 -0.99 30.68 19.90
CA ASN A 270 -1.22 29.57 20.83
C ASN A 270 -1.76 28.34 20.08
N VAL A 271 -1.15 27.17 20.28
CA VAL A 271 -1.48 25.94 19.55
C VAL A 271 -2.35 24.98 20.38
N VAL A 272 -3.23 24.25 19.70
CA VAL A 272 -4.00 23.12 20.23
C VAL A 272 -4.08 22.04 19.15
N TRP A 273 -3.46 20.88 19.39
CA TRP A 273 -3.53 19.73 18.50
C TRP A 273 -4.84 18.97 18.67
N ASN A 274 -5.24 18.18 17.67
CA ASN A 274 -6.40 17.30 17.76
C ASN A 274 -6.25 16.15 18.79
N THR A 275 -5.05 15.96 19.35
CA THR A 275 -4.78 15.11 20.52
C THR A 275 -5.15 15.78 21.85
N GLY A 276 -5.35 17.10 21.87
CA GLY A 276 -5.50 17.92 23.08
C GLY A 276 -4.19 18.57 23.56
N ASP A 277 -3.04 18.22 22.99
CA ASP A 277 -1.74 18.82 23.34
C ASP A 277 -1.67 20.31 22.97
N THR A 278 -0.97 21.10 23.78
CA THR A 278 -0.78 22.56 23.59
C THR A 278 0.69 22.96 23.34
N THR A 279 1.57 21.98 23.13
CA THR A 279 2.99 22.20 22.81
C THR A 279 3.21 22.41 21.31
N GLN A 280 4.20 23.24 20.95
CA GLN A 280 4.54 23.53 19.55
C GLN A 280 4.90 22.26 18.74
N THR A 281 5.48 21.25 19.42
CA THR A 281 5.82 19.94 18.86
C THR A 281 5.12 18.85 19.66
N ILE A 282 4.62 17.82 18.98
CA ILE A 282 4.13 16.57 19.57
C ILE A 282 4.93 15.38 19.03
N THR A 283 4.99 14.29 19.80
CA THR A 283 5.62 13.03 19.39
C THR A 283 4.55 11.98 19.15
N VAL A 284 4.28 11.67 17.88
CA VAL A 284 3.28 10.70 17.44
C VAL A 284 3.92 9.30 17.36
N ARG A 285 3.19 8.29 17.80
CA ARG A 285 3.61 6.87 17.84
C ARG A 285 2.69 5.91 17.08
N ASN A 286 1.47 6.35 16.78
CA ASN A 286 0.42 5.52 16.20
C ASN A 286 0.03 6.11 14.84
N GLY A 287 -0.48 5.27 13.93
CA GLY A 287 -1.10 5.75 12.69
C GLY A 287 -2.36 6.59 12.96
N GLY A 288 -2.59 7.64 12.16
CA GLY A 288 -3.76 8.50 12.32
C GLY A 288 -3.68 9.86 11.60
N TYR A 289 -4.76 10.64 11.75
CA TYR A 289 -4.88 11.98 11.19
C TYR A 289 -4.59 13.04 12.26
N TYR A 290 -3.67 13.95 11.95
CA TYR A 290 -3.17 14.99 12.85
C TYR A 290 -3.36 16.38 12.25
N TYR A 291 -3.92 17.29 13.04
CA TYR A 291 -4.09 18.70 12.66
C TYR A 291 -3.92 19.59 13.89
N VAL A 292 -3.50 20.84 13.67
CA VAL A 292 -3.31 21.84 14.71
C VAL A 292 -4.24 23.02 14.50
N THR A 293 -5.02 23.34 15.53
CA THR A 293 -5.76 24.60 15.65
C THR A 293 -4.85 25.61 16.31
N VAL A 294 -4.85 26.85 15.82
CA VAL A 294 -4.02 27.92 16.36
C VAL A 294 -4.86 29.17 16.54
N THR A 295 -4.72 29.82 17.69
CA THR A 295 -5.30 31.15 17.97
C THR A 295 -4.18 32.20 18.01
N GLY A 296 -4.22 33.15 17.09
CA GLY A 296 -3.29 34.28 17.03
C GLY A 296 -3.52 35.30 18.16
N VAL A 297 -2.56 36.20 18.35
CA VAL A 297 -2.63 37.24 19.40
C VAL A 297 -3.83 38.19 19.24
N ASP A 298 -4.30 38.42 18.02
CA ASP A 298 -5.49 39.22 17.71
C ASP A 298 -6.82 38.46 17.92
N GLY A 299 -6.78 37.29 18.57
CA GLY A 299 -7.94 36.44 18.87
C GLY A 299 -8.45 35.58 17.70
N CYS A 300 -7.96 35.80 16.48
CA CYS A 300 -8.36 35.02 15.33
C CYS A 300 -7.74 33.63 15.31
N SER A 301 -8.59 32.61 15.15
CA SER A 301 -8.18 31.22 15.03
C SER A 301 -8.13 30.74 13.58
N GLY A 302 -7.44 29.62 13.38
CA GLY A 302 -7.43 28.86 12.13
C GLY A 302 -6.84 27.47 12.34
N VAL A 303 -7.04 26.57 11.37
CA VAL A 303 -6.65 25.17 11.43
C VAL A 303 -5.67 24.87 10.30
N SER A 304 -4.71 23.97 10.54
CA SER A 304 -3.78 23.50 9.51
C SER A 304 -4.48 22.62 8.48
N ASP A 305 -3.80 22.35 7.36
CA ASP A 305 -4.11 21.16 6.58
C ASP A 305 -3.84 19.90 7.44
N THR A 306 -4.56 18.80 7.19
CA THR A 306 -4.42 17.55 7.95
C THR A 306 -3.22 16.74 7.46
N VAL A 307 -2.36 16.31 8.39
CA VAL A 307 -1.28 15.35 8.14
C VAL A 307 -1.76 13.95 8.50
N GLU A 308 -1.76 13.05 7.53
CA GLU A 308 -1.90 11.61 7.75
C GLU A 308 -0.52 11.01 8.07
N VAL A 309 -0.42 10.38 9.25
CA VAL A 309 0.72 9.57 9.68
C VAL A 309 0.34 8.10 9.45
N ILE A 310 1.15 7.37 8.69
CA ILE A 310 0.90 5.96 8.37
C ILE A 310 1.80 5.09 9.25
N GLU A 311 1.20 4.11 9.92
CA GLU A 311 1.93 3.12 10.73
C GLU A 311 1.97 1.76 10.03
N PHE A 312 3.19 1.29 9.76
CA PHE A 312 3.47 0.00 9.17
C PHE A 312 3.93 -0.99 10.25
N GLN A 313 3.39 -2.21 10.21
CA GLN A 313 3.78 -3.27 11.15
C GLN A 313 5.19 -3.78 10.84
N LYS A 314 6.01 -4.00 11.87
CA LYS A 314 7.36 -4.55 11.69
C LYS A 314 7.32 -6.03 11.29
N PRO A 315 8.21 -6.48 10.38
CA PRO A 315 8.23 -7.87 9.91
C PRO A 315 8.50 -8.85 11.05
N GLN A 316 7.92 -10.05 10.96
CA GLN A 316 7.95 -11.04 12.04
C GLN A 316 8.90 -12.17 11.67
N ILE A 317 10.19 -11.90 11.90
CA ILE A 317 11.32 -12.67 11.40
C ILE A 317 11.68 -13.83 12.34
N THR A 318 11.66 -15.05 11.80
CA THR A 318 12.20 -16.26 12.44
C THR A 318 13.44 -16.75 11.69
N ILE A 319 14.46 -17.23 12.42
CA ILE A 319 15.60 -17.96 11.83
C ILE A 319 15.42 -19.45 12.11
N THR A 320 15.56 -20.26 11.07
CA THR A 320 15.53 -21.73 11.11
C THR A 320 16.91 -22.29 10.74
N GLY A 321 17.29 -23.39 11.37
CA GLY A 321 18.62 -23.99 11.26
C GLY A 321 19.01 -24.74 12.55
N PRO A 322 20.15 -25.43 12.57
CA PRO A 322 20.64 -26.13 13.76
C PRO A 322 21.10 -25.14 14.84
N ARG A 323 21.08 -25.60 16.11
CA ARG A 323 21.54 -24.81 17.28
C ARG A 323 22.99 -25.13 17.70
N ILE A 324 23.56 -26.20 17.15
CA ILE A 324 24.95 -26.62 17.33
C ILE A 324 25.60 -26.72 15.95
N LEU A 325 26.90 -26.41 15.86
CA LEU A 325 27.71 -26.70 14.67
C LEU A 325 28.89 -27.60 15.05
N CYS A 326 28.89 -28.85 14.58
CA CYS A 326 30.00 -29.77 14.80
C CYS A 326 31.28 -29.27 14.11
N PRO A 327 32.48 -29.51 14.68
CA PRO A 327 33.74 -29.09 14.07
C PRO A 327 33.93 -29.58 12.62
N GLY A 328 34.33 -28.68 11.72
CA GLY A 328 34.58 -28.99 10.30
C GLY A 328 33.32 -29.07 9.42
N ASN A 329 32.12 -29.11 10.00
CA ASN A 329 30.86 -29.11 9.23
C ASN A 329 30.42 -27.70 8.85
N SER A 330 29.44 -27.62 7.94
CA SER A 330 28.74 -26.38 7.57
C SER A 330 27.24 -26.54 7.74
N ALA A 331 26.58 -25.51 8.26
CA ALA A 331 25.12 -25.44 8.30
C ALA A 331 24.59 -24.38 7.33
N VAL A 332 23.30 -24.46 7.00
CA VAL A 332 22.55 -23.36 6.37
C VAL A 332 21.59 -22.80 7.40
N LEU A 333 21.62 -21.49 7.59
CA LEU A 333 20.59 -20.76 8.33
C LEU A 333 19.63 -20.13 7.34
N THR A 334 18.32 -20.29 7.56
CA THR A 334 17.27 -19.72 6.70
C THR A 334 16.38 -18.80 7.53
N ALA A 335 16.40 -17.53 7.19
CA ALA A 335 15.49 -16.50 7.67
C ALA A 335 14.17 -16.55 6.89
N SER A 336 13.06 -16.44 7.61
CA SER A 336 11.72 -16.30 7.07
C SER A 336 10.97 -15.20 7.81
N ASP A 337 10.16 -14.44 7.09
CA ASP A 337 9.16 -13.55 7.66
C ASP A 337 7.81 -14.25 7.58
N THR A 338 7.13 -14.38 8.71
CA THR A 338 5.83 -15.05 8.80
C THR A 338 4.70 -14.29 8.08
N ARG A 339 4.92 -13.00 7.76
CA ARG A 339 3.97 -12.15 7.02
C ARG A 339 4.27 -12.07 5.51
N GLY A 340 5.49 -12.40 5.08
CA GLY A 340 5.91 -12.42 3.68
C GLY A 340 6.18 -11.04 3.07
N GLU A 341 6.41 -10.01 3.88
CA GLU A 341 6.56 -8.61 3.47
C GLU A 341 8.03 -8.16 3.33
N VAL A 342 8.98 -8.93 3.87
CA VAL A 342 10.42 -8.65 3.74
C VAL A 342 10.91 -8.90 2.31
N VAL A 343 11.38 -7.84 1.66
CA VAL A 343 11.98 -7.88 0.31
C VAL A 343 13.51 -7.87 0.30
N ARG A 344 14.15 -7.47 1.41
CA ARG A 344 15.61 -7.40 1.53
C ARG A 344 16.08 -7.99 2.85
N TRP A 345 17.03 -8.92 2.78
CA TRP A 345 17.66 -9.59 3.90
C TRP A 345 19.14 -9.26 3.95
N VAL A 346 19.67 -8.88 5.10
CA VAL A 346 21.11 -8.60 5.32
C VAL A 346 21.55 -9.26 6.63
N TRP A 347 22.61 -10.05 6.59
CA TRP A 347 23.17 -10.73 7.77
C TRP A 347 24.33 -9.95 8.38
N ASN A 348 24.67 -10.21 9.65
CA ASN A 348 25.85 -9.62 10.31
C ASN A 348 27.19 -10.06 9.71
N THR A 349 27.21 -11.06 8.82
CA THR A 349 28.37 -11.39 7.96
C THR A 349 28.54 -10.44 6.77
N GLY A 350 27.55 -9.60 6.48
CA GLY A 350 27.47 -8.76 5.27
C GLY A 350 26.80 -9.45 4.08
N GLU A 351 26.50 -10.75 4.18
CA GLU A 351 25.77 -11.50 3.15
C GLU A 351 24.32 -11.03 3.00
N GLN A 352 23.77 -11.22 1.80
CA GLN A 352 22.41 -10.83 1.45
C GLN A 352 21.60 -12.04 0.96
N GLY A 353 20.32 -12.07 1.32
CA GLY A 353 19.41 -13.16 0.97
C GLY A 353 18.80 -13.85 2.21
N SER A 354 17.71 -14.60 1.99
CA SER A 354 16.98 -15.28 3.06
C SER A 354 17.72 -16.47 3.65
N SER A 355 18.89 -16.86 3.15
CA SER A 355 19.73 -17.87 3.78
C SER A 355 21.23 -17.61 3.59
N ILE A 356 22.03 -18.11 4.54
CA ILE A 356 23.50 -18.08 4.51
C ILE A 356 24.06 -19.45 4.86
N ARG A 357 25.28 -19.76 4.38
CA ARG A 357 26.00 -20.99 4.72
C ARG A 357 27.14 -20.69 5.69
N ILE A 358 27.00 -21.17 6.92
CA ILE A 358 27.94 -20.92 8.01
C ILE A 358 28.91 -22.09 8.21
N THR A 359 30.13 -21.79 8.62
CA THR A 359 31.23 -22.75 8.88
C THR A 359 31.88 -22.58 10.24
N ALA A 360 31.38 -21.66 11.06
CA ALA A 360 31.83 -21.40 12.43
C ALA A 360 30.62 -21.29 13.38
N PRO A 361 30.76 -21.71 14.65
CA PRO A 361 29.79 -21.42 15.69
C PRO A 361 29.87 -19.94 16.11
N GLY A 362 28.77 -19.39 16.65
CA GLY A 362 28.68 -17.97 17.02
C GLY A 362 27.25 -17.42 16.91
N THR A 363 27.09 -16.11 17.13
CA THR A 363 25.80 -15.43 16.97
C THR A 363 25.67 -14.86 15.57
N TYR A 364 24.69 -15.36 14.83
CA TYR A 364 24.27 -14.85 13.53
C TYR A 364 22.98 -14.06 13.69
N SER A 365 22.94 -12.86 13.14
CA SER A 365 21.74 -12.02 13.15
C SER A 365 21.40 -11.55 11.75
N VAL A 366 20.11 -11.53 11.43
CA VAL A 366 19.58 -11.06 10.15
C VAL A 366 18.65 -9.88 10.37
N THR A 367 18.86 -8.83 9.58
CA THR A 367 17.94 -7.70 9.45
C THR A 367 17.11 -7.88 8.18
N GLY A 368 15.80 -8.05 8.34
CA GLY A 368 14.84 -8.01 7.24
C GLY A 368 14.34 -6.57 7.05
N THR A 369 14.16 -6.13 5.80
CA THR A 369 13.54 -4.84 5.44
C THR A 369 12.33 -5.08 4.52
N THR A 370 11.18 -4.47 4.83
CA THR A 370 10.00 -4.44 3.95
C THR A 370 10.14 -3.37 2.86
N LEU A 371 9.16 -3.28 1.94
CA LEU A 371 9.11 -2.20 0.94
C LEU A 371 8.94 -0.82 1.59
N ASP A 372 8.16 -0.75 2.67
CA ASP A 372 7.84 0.47 3.43
C ASP A 372 8.99 0.91 4.37
N ALA A 373 10.21 0.46 4.07
CA ALA A 373 11.46 0.69 4.81
C ALA A 373 11.48 0.21 6.28
N CYS A 374 10.44 -0.48 6.76
CA CYS A 374 10.44 -1.04 8.10
C CYS A 374 11.36 -2.25 8.21
N SER A 375 12.13 -2.30 9.30
CA SER A 375 13.07 -3.38 9.58
C SER A 375 12.95 -3.90 11.00
N GLU A 376 13.28 -5.17 11.14
CA GLU A 376 13.40 -5.88 12.42
C GLU A 376 14.67 -6.75 12.36
N THR A 377 15.27 -7.08 13.52
CA THR A 377 16.52 -7.87 13.56
C THR A 377 16.40 -9.03 14.53
N THR A 378 16.39 -10.25 14.00
CA THR A 378 16.39 -11.50 14.78
C THR A 378 17.80 -12.09 14.83
N SER A 379 18.14 -12.77 15.93
CA SER A 379 19.41 -13.48 16.07
C SER A 379 19.24 -14.94 16.49
N ILE A 380 20.20 -15.77 16.08
CA ILE A 380 20.39 -17.14 16.55
C ILE A 380 21.85 -17.31 16.98
N THR A 381 22.07 -17.90 18.16
CA THR A 381 23.40 -18.28 18.62
C THR A 381 23.57 -19.78 18.45
N LEU A 382 24.60 -20.18 17.71
CA LEU A 382 25.02 -21.57 17.59
C LEU A 382 26.11 -21.88 18.63
N GLY A 383 25.87 -22.92 19.42
CA GLY A 383 26.84 -23.46 20.36
C GLY A 383 27.96 -24.23 19.67
N VAL A 384 29.12 -24.27 20.33
CA VAL A 384 30.13 -25.30 20.06
C VAL A 384 29.75 -26.52 20.89
N GLN A 385 29.59 -27.69 20.27
CA GLN A 385 29.59 -28.93 21.04
C GLN A 385 31.04 -29.20 21.50
N PRO A 386 31.29 -29.44 22.80
CA PRO A 386 32.62 -29.83 23.26
C PRO A 386 33.07 -31.12 22.57
N PRO A 387 34.29 -31.21 22.04
CA PRO A 387 34.79 -32.44 21.44
C PRO A 387 34.87 -33.55 22.51
N ILE A 388 34.52 -34.79 22.14
CA ILE A 388 34.38 -35.85 23.14
C ILE A 388 35.76 -36.36 23.58
N ALA A 389 36.27 -35.78 24.68
CA ALA A 389 37.57 -36.09 25.26
C ALA A 389 37.60 -37.45 25.96
N MET A 390 37.81 -38.51 25.19
CA MET A 390 37.89 -39.90 25.69
C MET A 390 39.32 -40.46 25.59
N SER A 391 39.85 -40.93 26.72
CA SER A 391 41.10 -41.69 26.77
C SER A 391 40.83 -43.20 26.72
N VAL A 392 41.02 -43.84 25.57
CA VAL A 392 41.07 -45.31 25.48
C VAL A 392 42.53 -45.76 25.63
N PRO A 393 42.89 -46.54 26.68
CA PRO A 393 44.24 -47.07 26.81
C PRO A 393 44.51 -48.17 25.78
N ASP A 394 45.71 -48.21 25.21
CA ASP A 394 46.18 -49.31 24.36
C ASP A 394 46.22 -50.61 25.17
N VAL A 395 45.52 -51.65 24.70
CA VAL A 395 45.37 -52.91 25.43
C VAL A 395 46.39 -53.93 24.94
N ASN A 396 47.49 -54.08 25.67
CA ASN A 396 48.42 -55.18 25.49
C ASN A 396 47.89 -56.44 26.18
N VAL A 397 47.61 -57.50 25.42
CA VAL A 397 47.07 -58.77 25.92
C VAL A 397 48.13 -59.85 26.13
N GLY A 398 49.41 -59.54 25.89
CA GLY A 398 50.52 -60.47 26.12
C GLY A 398 50.55 -61.64 25.13
N VAL A 399 50.79 -62.85 25.66
CA VAL A 399 50.83 -64.09 24.87
C VAL A 399 49.44 -64.73 24.87
N VAL A 400 48.90 -64.99 23.68
CA VAL A 400 47.56 -65.52 23.45
C VAL A 400 47.65 -66.83 22.66
N PRO A 401 47.20 -67.98 23.20
CA PRO A 401 47.08 -69.23 22.45
C PRO A 401 46.14 -69.12 21.25
N THR A 402 46.38 -69.92 20.20
CA THR A 402 45.51 -69.99 19.02
C THR A 402 44.07 -70.32 19.38
N GLY A 403 43.12 -69.59 18.78
CA GLY A 403 41.68 -69.83 19.00
C GLY A 403 41.14 -69.31 20.33
N LEU A 404 41.97 -68.77 21.24
CA LEU A 404 41.48 -68.19 22.49
C LEU A 404 40.71 -66.88 22.22
N TYR A 405 39.59 -66.72 22.92
CA TYR A 405 38.83 -65.47 22.96
C TYR A 405 39.41 -64.56 24.05
N VAL A 406 39.70 -63.30 23.72
CA VAL A 406 40.07 -62.29 24.73
C VAL A 406 38.93 -61.27 24.84
N GLN A 407 38.67 -60.82 26.06
CA GLN A 407 37.70 -59.78 26.39
C GLN A 407 38.41 -58.49 26.83
N PRO A 408 38.96 -57.69 25.90
CA PRO A 408 39.42 -56.33 26.22
C PRO A 408 38.29 -55.49 26.84
N VAL A 409 38.66 -54.74 27.88
CA VAL A 409 37.78 -53.77 28.56
C VAL A 409 38.19 -52.38 28.12
N VAL A 410 37.30 -51.66 27.45
CA VAL A 410 37.48 -50.24 27.12
C VAL A 410 36.67 -49.39 28.09
N GLN A 411 37.33 -48.38 28.68
CA GLN A 411 36.68 -47.39 29.53
C GLN A 411 36.20 -46.22 28.68
N VAL A 412 34.89 -45.94 28.73
CA VAL A 412 34.26 -44.83 28.03
C VAL A 412 34.22 -43.64 28.98
N ALA A 413 35.30 -42.85 28.98
CA ALA A 413 35.29 -41.50 29.56
C ALA A 413 34.51 -40.59 28.61
N ASN A 414 33.29 -40.22 29.00
CA ASN A 414 32.38 -39.36 28.25
C ASN A 414 31.53 -38.56 29.25
N ASN A 415 31.02 -37.39 28.84
CA ASN A 415 30.21 -36.49 29.66
C ASN A 415 28.69 -36.64 29.41
N GLY A 416 28.27 -37.54 28.50
CA GLY A 416 26.88 -37.74 28.09
C GLY A 416 26.46 -39.22 27.95
N VAL A 417 25.28 -39.43 27.36
CA VAL A 417 24.77 -40.75 26.97
C VAL A 417 24.80 -40.84 25.46
N ASN A 418 25.67 -41.70 24.91
CA ASN A 418 25.91 -41.80 23.47
C ASN A 418 25.77 -43.26 23.01
N ASP A 419 25.44 -43.47 21.73
CA ASP A 419 25.57 -44.78 21.11
C ASP A 419 27.04 -45.02 20.71
N VAL A 420 27.58 -46.16 21.13
CA VAL A 420 28.96 -46.59 20.83
C VAL A 420 28.92 -47.79 19.89
N SER A 421 29.68 -47.74 18.79
CA SER A 421 29.83 -48.86 17.86
C SER A 421 31.26 -48.98 17.33
N VAL A 422 31.70 -50.23 17.09
CA VAL A 422 32.95 -50.54 16.36
C VAL A 422 32.60 -50.61 14.88
N ILE A 423 32.97 -49.59 14.10
CA ILE A 423 32.59 -49.48 12.68
C ILE A 423 33.58 -50.17 11.74
N SER A 424 34.84 -50.31 12.14
CA SER A 424 35.85 -51.03 11.37
C SER A 424 37.01 -51.54 12.21
N VAL A 425 37.61 -52.62 11.72
CA VAL A 425 38.72 -53.33 12.34
C VAL A 425 39.81 -53.48 11.29
N GLN A 426 41.02 -53.00 11.57
CA GLN A 426 42.18 -53.16 10.70
C GLN A 426 43.21 -54.05 11.40
N SER A 427 43.67 -55.09 10.71
CA SER A 427 44.55 -56.13 11.23
C SER A 427 45.48 -56.66 10.13
N SER A 428 46.72 -56.99 10.49
CA SER A 428 47.72 -57.64 9.62
C SER A 428 47.50 -59.15 9.46
N SER A 429 46.46 -59.70 10.07
CA SER A 429 46.12 -61.13 10.06
C SER A 429 44.60 -61.31 10.14
N PRO A 430 44.01 -62.41 9.63
CA PRO A 430 42.58 -62.63 9.73
C PRO A 430 42.14 -62.72 11.19
N VAL A 431 41.22 -61.84 11.59
CA VAL A 431 40.64 -61.75 12.93
C VAL A 431 39.14 -61.57 12.79
N THR A 432 38.36 -62.46 13.40
CA THR A 432 36.90 -62.38 13.38
C THR A 432 36.44 -61.59 14.59
N VAL A 433 36.17 -60.30 14.42
CA VAL A 433 35.45 -59.51 15.42
C VAL A 433 33.96 -59.68 15.20
N LYS A 434 33.24 -60.17 16.22
CA LYS A 434 31.78 -60.10 16.25
C LYS A 434 31.39 -58.68 16.61
N PRO A 435 30.67 -57.92 15.75
CA PRO A 435 30.18 -56.60 16.13
C PRO A 435 29.30 -56.72 17.38
N GLN A 436 29.55 -55.88 18.38
CA GLN A 436 28.50 -55.57 19.34
C GLN A 436 27.44 -54.76 18.58
N THR A 437 26.16 -55.02 18.84
CA THR A 437 25.09 -54.11 18.44
C THR A 437 25.38 -52.72 19.02
N PRO A 438 25.02 -51.61 18.34
CA PRO A 438 24.98 -50.30 18.98
C PRO A 438 24.23 -50.39 20.32
N ARG A 439 24.78 -49.72 21.33
CA ARG A 439 24.21 -49.65 22.68
C ARG A 439 24.47 -48.27 23.25
N LEU A 440 23.41 -47.65 23.76
CA LEU A 440 23.46 -46.46 24.58
C LEU A 440 24.30 -46.72 25.84
N VAL A 441 25.34 -45.91 26.04
CA VAL A 441 26.20 -45.94 27.22
C VAL A 441 26.31 -44.56 27.85
N GLY A 442 26.08 -44.51 29.15
CA GLY A 442 26.28 -43.30 29.95
C GLY A 442 27.74 -43.07 30.35
N ALA A 443 27.98 -41.86 30.85
CA ALA A 443 29.25 -41.38 31.37
C ALA A 443 29.96 -42.39 32.30
N GLY A 444 31.25 -42.62 32.07
CA GLY A 444 32.12 -43.43 32.93
C GLY A 444 31.91 -44.95 32.85
N THR A 445 31.02 -45.43 32.00
CA THR A 445 30.77 -46.87 31.85
C THR A 445 31.96 -47.63 31.26
N ARG A 446 32.03 -48.93 31.56
CA ARG A 446 32.99 -49.87 30.96
C ARG A 446 32.27 -50.70 29.90
N GLN A 447 32.88 -50.85 28.74
CA GLN A 447 32.39 -51.74 27.68
C GLN A 447 33.37 -52.87 27.42
N ASN A 448 32.85 -54.09 27.49
CA ASN A 448 33.57 -55.32 27.26
C ASN A 448 33.12 -55.87 25.90
N PHE A 449 34.07 -56.07 24.99
CA PHE A 449 33.81 -56.70 23.69
C PHE A 449 34.75 -57.90 23.54
N THR A 450 34.33 -58.89 22.76
CA THR A 450 35.11 -60.12 22.57
C THR A 450 35.77 -60.11 21.20
N VAL A 451 37.10 -60.22 21.18
CA VAL A 451 37.87 -60.41 19.94
C VAL A 451 38.28 -61.88 19.87
N GLN A 452 37.98 -62.55 18.76
CA GLN A 452 38.39 -63.93 18.52
C GLN A 452 39.65 -63.97 17.65
N PHE A 453 40.74 -64.49 18.20
CA PHE A 453 42.02 -64.57 17.52
C PHE A 453 42.13 -65.90 16.76
N LEU A 454 42.10 -65.82 15.43
CA LEU A 454 42.30 -66.95 14.50
C LEU A 454 43.53 -66.73 13.61
N PRO A 455 44.73 -66.47 14.19
CA PRO A 455 45.94 -66.22 13.42
C PRO A 455 46.38 -67.50 12.70
N LEU A 456 46.51 -67.42 11.37
CA LEU A 456 46.95 -68.54 10.52
C LEU A 456 48.45 -68.89 10.69
N VAL A 457 49.22 -68.03 11.37
CA VAL A 457 50.66 -68.19 11.61
C VAL A 457 50.99 -67.63 13.01
N PRO A 458 51.83 -68.29 13.83
CA PRO A 458 52.36 -67.71 15.07
C PRO A 458 53.14 -66.42 14.82
N GLY A 459 52.99 -65.41 15.69
CA GLY A 459 53.63 -64.11 15.50
C GLY A 459 52.99 -62.97 16.29
N ALA A 460 53.59 -61.77 16.21
CA ALA A 460 53.06 -60.56 16.83
C ALA A 460 51.92 -59.95 16.00
N PHE A 461 50.87 -59.46 16.68
CA PHE A 461 49.73 -58.81 16.05
C PHE A 461 49.50 -57.38 16.58
N SER A 462 48.92 -56.55 15.73
CA SER A 462 48.51 -55.17 16.02
C SER A 462 47.17 -54.92 15.35
N ILE A 463 46.10 -54.81 16.14
CA ILE A 463 44.75 -54.52 15.67
C ILE A 463 44.43 -53.06 15.99
N THR A 464 43.98 -52.31 14.99
CA THR A 464 43.40 -50.98 15.18
C THR A 464 41.89 -51.08 15.09
N LEU A 465 41.20 -50.68 16.16
CA LEU A 465 39.74 -50.58 16.20
C LEU A 465 39.35 -49.12 15.96
N ARG A 466 38.36 -48.90 15.09
CA ARG A 466 37.74 -47.59 14.90
C ARG A 466 36.35 -47.58 15.52
N TRP A 467 36.17 -46.70 16.48
CA TRP A 467 34.92 -46.43 17.17
C TRP A 467 34.24 -45.24 16.54
N VAL A 468 32.91 -45.29 16.46
CA VAL A 468 32.06 -44.12 16.26
C VAL A 468 31.25 -43.88 17.51
N LEU A 469 31.24 -42.62 17.93
CA LEU A 469 30.29 -42.08 18.89
C LEU A 469 29.18 -41.38 18.13
N MET A 470 27.93 -41.66 18.50
CA MET A 470 26.77 -40.90 18.04
C MET A 470 26.15 -40.20 19.24
N ASP A 471 26.17 -38.88 19.21
CA ASP A 471 25.18 -38.06 19.91
C ASP A 471 24.03 -37.77 18.92
N SER A 472 22.90 -37.32 19.46
CA SER A 472 21.75 -36.78 18.74
C SER A 472 22.09 -35.66 17.73
N GLU A 473 23.13 -34.85 17.95
CA GLU A 473 23.49 -33.72 17.08
C GLU A 473 24.88 -33.81 16.40
N CYS A 474 25.83 -34.64 16.90
CA CYS A 474 27.17 -34.78 16.31
C CYS A 474 27.73 -36.23 16.32
N GLN A 475 28.62 -36.53 15.37
CA GLN A 475 29.31 -37.82 15.23
C GLN A 475 30.83 -37.65 15.39
N ASP A 476 31.44 -38.41 16.31
CA ASP A 476 32.89 -38.40 16.57
C ASP A 476 33.55 -39.75 16.21
N THR A 477 34.85 -39.72 15.88
CA THR A 477 35.67 -40.93 15.60
C THR A 477 36.79 -41.06 16.63
N ILE A 478 36.95 -42.24 17.21
CA ILE A 478 38.09 -42.58 18.10
C ILE A 478 38.77 -43.85 17.58
N THR A 479 40.09 -43.95 17.77
CA THR A 479 40.87 -45.16 17.50
C THR A 479 41.47 -45.72 18.79
N SER A 480 41.56 -47.06 18.88
CA SER A 480 42.24 -47.74 19.98
C SER A 480 43.03 -48.94 19.48
N ARG A 481 44.22 -49.20 20.04
CA ARG A 481 45.06 -50.32 19.62
C ARG A 481 44.95 -51.51 20.57
N ILE A 482 45.02 -52.71 20.00
CA ILE A 482 45.24 -53.97 20.74
C ILE A 482 46.48 -54.64 20.18
N THR A 483 47.39 -55.07 21.06
CA THR A 483 48.66 -55.71 20.69
C THR A 483 48.90 -56.98 21.51
N GLY A 484 49.63 -57.94 20.93
CA GLY A 484 49.96 -59.21 21.58
C GLY A 484 50.73 -60.15 20.65
N ILE A 485 50.96 -61.38 21.11
CA ILE A 485 51.71 -62.42 20.39
C ILE A 485 50.90 -63.72 20.38
N ALA A 486 50.75 -64.33 19.21
CA ALA A 486 50.05 -65.59 19.01
C ALA A 486 51.01 -66.79 18.98
N VAL A 487 50.62 -67.90 19.62
CA VAL A 487 51.37 -69.17 19.68
C VAL A 487 50.41 -70.33 19.46
N GLY A 488 50.83 -71.37 18.71
CA GLY A 488 49.96 -72.48 18.31
C GLY A 488 50.46 -73.87 18.71
N ASP A 489 50.07 -74.28 19.92
CA ASP A 489 49.65 -75.62 20.41
C ASP A 489 50.30 -76.92 19.84
N THR A 490 50.62 -77.97 20.61
CA THR A 490 50.43 -78.29 22.04
C THR A 490 51.54 -79.24 22.52
N ILE A 491 51.69 -79.46 23.82
CA ILE A 491 52.59 -80.51 24.36
C ILE A 491 52.00 -81.91 24.08
N THR A 492 52.89 -82.88 23.80
CA THR A 492 52.62 -84.30 23.43
C THR A 492 51.74 -84.48 22.19
N GLY A 493 52.39 -84.83 21.06
CA GLY A 493 51.74 -84.91 19.75
C GLY A 493 51.23 -86.31 19.35
N GLU A 494 50.16 -86.31 18.56
CA GLU A 494 49.61 -87.46 17.83
C GLU A 494 49.85 -87.27 16.33
N VAL A 495 50.54 -88.20 15.65
CA VAL A 495 50.86 -88.07 14.22
C VAL A 495 49.66 -88.48 13.37
N SER A 496 48.77 -87.52 13.14
CA SER A 496 47.63 -87.66 12.23
C SER A 496 48.02 -87.28 10.79
N ILE A 497 47.97 -88.24 9.87
CA ILE A 497 48.23 -87.99 8.44
C ILE A 497 46.89 -87.80 7.72
N SER A 498 46.60 -86.56 7.34
CA SER A 498 45.43 -86.22 6.51
C SER A 498 45.83 -86.27 5.03
N ILE A 499 45.25 -87.22 4.29
CA ILE A 499 45.42 -87.29 2.83
C ILE A 499 44.47 -86.26 2.22
N PRO A 500 44.94 -85.29 1.41
CA PRO A 500 44.06 -84.29 0.79
C PRO A 500 43.07 -84.96 -0.19
N ASP A 501 41.96 -84.27 -0.48
CA ASP A 501 40.86 -84.78 -1.33
C ASP A 501 41.27 -84.82 -2.82
N THR A 502 42.21 -85.70 -3.15
CA THR A 502 42.63 -86.01 -4.51
C THR A 502 41.52 -86.78 -5.20
N THR A 503 41.01 -86.25 -6.31
CA THR A 503 39.99 -86.90 -7.16
C THR A 503 40.60 -88.06 -7.96
N VAL A 504 40.91 -89.15 -7.25
CA VAL A 504 41.43 -90.40 -7.83
C VAL A 504 40.24 -91.33 -8.15
N PRO A 505 40.17 -91.95 -9.34
CA PRO A 505 39.11 -92.89 -9.68
C PRO A 505 39.00 -94.08 -8.71
N VAL A 506 37.76 -94.52 -8.46
CA VAL A 506 37.48 -95.65 -7.57
C VAL A 506 38.15 -96.92 -8.11
N GLY A 507 39.05 -97.51 -7.32
CA GLY A 507 39.67 -98.81 -7.60
C GLY A 507 41.21 -98.83 -7.69
N THR A 508 41.89 -97.70 -7.84
CA THR A 508 43.37 -97.68 -7.90
C THR A 508 44.03 -97.83 -6.52
N PHE A 509 45.18 -98.51 -6.48
CA PHE A 509 46.04 -98.63 -5.30
C PHE A 509 46.87 -97.36 -5.07
N LEU A 510 47.05 -96.98 -3.80
CA LEU A 510 47.91 -95.86 -3.40
C LEU A 510 48.97 -96.33 -2.40
N ASN A 511 50.26 -96.14 -2.72
CA ASN A 511 51.38 -96.40 -1.82
C ASN A 511 51.85 -95.08 -1.20
N ILE A 512 51.89 -95.00 0.13
CA ILE A 512 52.17 -93.78 0.89
C ILE A 512 53.52 -93.94 1.62
N PRO A 513 54.57 -93.17 1.25
CA PRO A 513 55.81 -93.10 2.02
C PRO A 513 55.65 -92.16 3.22
N ILE A 514 55.90 -92.65 4.43
CA ILE A 514 55.89 -91.88 5.67
C ILE A 514 57.33 -91.73 6.15
N ARG A 515 57.88 -90.51 6.08
CA ARG A 515 59.15 -90.18 6.74
C ARG A 515 58.89 -89.80 8.19
N LEU A 516 59.65 -90.42 9.11
CA LEU A 516 59.62 -90.10 10.53
C LEU A 516 60.94 -89.45 10.91
N GLN A 517 60.89 -88.13 11.13
CA GLN A 517 62.00 -87.37 11.70
C GLN A 517 61.71 -87.09 13.18
N SER A 518 62.65 -87.47 14.04
CA SER A 518 62.58 -87.24 15.48
C SER A 518 63.88 -86.62 15.98
N THR A 519 63.78 -85.42 16.53
CA THR A 519 64.85 -84.76 17.29
C THR A 519 64.80 -85.10 18.79
N LEU A 520 63.89 -85.99 19.21
CA LEU A 520 63.73 -86.41 20.59
C LEU A 520 64.55 -87.68 20.89
N HIS A 521 65.33 -87.64 21.98
CA HIS A 521 65.98 -88.81 22.55
C HIS A 521 64.98 -89.62 23.40
N PHE A 522 64.53 -90.76 22.87
CA PHE A 522 63.69 -91.72 23.59
C PHE A 522 64.55 -92.78 24.28
N ASN A 523 64.43 -92.90 25.60
CA ASN A 523 65.22 -93.83 26.41
C ASN A 523 64.40 -95.10 26.72
N GLY A 524 64.20 -95.94 25.69
CA GLY A 524 63.45 -97.21 25.79
C GLY A 524 62.55 -97.50 24.59
N SER A 525 61.98 -98.71 24.56
CA SER A 525 61.05 -99.15 23.51
C SER A 525 59.81 -98.26 23.47
N THR A 526 59.63 -97.50 22.39
CA THR A 526 58.53 -96.55 22.23
C THR A 526 57.53 -97.08 21.19
N THR A 527 56.27 -97.25 21.58
CA THR A 527 55.17 -97.63 20.68
C THR A 527 54.64 -96.38 19.97
N VAL A 528 54.53 -96.41 18.64
CA VAL A 528 53.99 -95.28 17.86
C VAL A 528 52.60 -95.63 17.34
N ARG A 529 51.63 -94.76 17.64
CA ARG A 529 50.27 -94.83 17.10
C ARG A 529 50.12 -93.82 15.96
N PHE A 530 49.60 -94.29 14.84
CA PHE A 530 49.16 -93.46 13.72
C PHE A 530 47.64 -93.50 13.60
N THR A 531 47.04 -92.34 13.40
CA THR A 531 45.59 -92.18 13.24
C THR A 531 45.33 -91.68 11.83
N VAL A 532 44.83 -92.56 10.97
CA VAL A 532 44.49 -92.27 9.57
C VAL A 532 42.98 -92.08 9.46
N ARG A 533 42.53 -91.00 8.80
CA ARG A 533 41.10 -90.74 8.55
C ARG A 533 40.87 -90.52 7.06
N THR A 534 39.83 -91.14 6.48
CA THR A 534 39.44 -90.90 5.08
C THR A 534 38.05 -90.26 4.96
N PRO A 535 37.88 -89.13 4.22
CA PRO A 535 36.71 -88.27 4.38
C PRO A 535 35.35 -88.88 4.02
N ARG A 536 35.32 -89.92 3.17
CA ARG A 536 34.08 -90.47 2.61
C ARG A 536 34.11 -91.98 2.33
N ASN A 537 35.26 -92.62 2.56
CA ASN A 537 35.62 -93.89 1.94
C ASN A 537 36.33 -94.83 2.91
N ALA A 538 35.86 -96.07 3.05
CA ALA A 538 36.50 -97.10 3.89
C ALA A 538 37.87 -97.54 3.32
N LEU A 539 38.82 -97.83 4.22
CA LEU A 539 40.23 -98.14 3.95
C LEU A 539 40.52 -99.64 4.16
N ASN A 540 41.60 -100.13 3.53
CA ASN A 540 42.18 -101.46 3.80
C ASN A 540 43.71 -101.33 3.85
N VAL A 541 44.38 -102.08 4.72
CA VAL A 541 45.82 -101.94 5.02
C VAL A 541 46.54 -103.27 4.81
N LEU A 542 47.56 -103.28 3.94
CA LEU A 542 48.13 -104.52 3.40
C LEU A 542 49.54 -104.89 3.91
N GLY A 543 50.22 -104.01 4.67
CA GLY A 543 51.53 -104.29 5.27
C GLY A 543 52.45 -103.07 5.36
N SER A 544 53.67 -103.27 5.89
CA SER A 544 54.69 -102.23 6.05
C SER A 544 56.12 -102.74 5.86
N GLY A 545 57.00 -101.88 5.35
CA GLY A 545 58.45 -102.13 5.33
C GLY A 545 59.16 -101.44 6.49
N GLY A 546 60.12 -102.12 7.12
CA GLY A 546 61.04 -101.56 8.12
C GLY A 546 60.63 -101.74 9.60
N CYS A 547 59.34 -101.90 9.89
CA CYS A 547 58.82 -102.23 11.23
C CYS A 547 57.64 -103.21 11.14
N SER A 548 57.37 -103.95 12.22
CA SER A 548 56.19 -104.81 12.37
C SER A 548 54.97 -104.01 12.84
N ILE A 549 53.84 -104.16 12.13
CA ILE A 549 52.53 -103.72 12.62
C ILE A 549 52.08 -104.67 13.73
N GLU A 550 51.73 -104.12 14.88
CA GLU A 550 51.24 -104.87 16.04
C GLU A 550 49.71 -105.00 16.04
N ARG A 551 49.00 -103.92 15.63
CA ARG A 551 47.53 -103.89 15.56
C ARG A 551 47.03 -102.83 14.60
N VAL A 552 45.92 -103.12 13.92
CA VAL A 552 45.04 -102.14 13.26
C VAL A 552 43.66 -102.21 13.92
N ALA A 553 43.01 -101.06 14.15
CA ALA A 553 41.64 -100.98 14.64
C ALA A 553 40.87 -99.86 13.94
N GLN A 554 39.66 -100.15 13.47
CA GLN A 554 38.76 -99.17 12.84
C GLN A 554 37.70 -98.70 13.83
N GLU A 555 37.42 -97.40 13.89
CA GLU A 555 36.26 -96.85 14.60
C GLU A 555 35.01 -96.92 13.71
N ALA A 556 33.89 -97.35 14.30
CA ALA A 556 32.71 -97.82 13.55
C ALA A 556 31.91 -96.73 12.81
N THR A 557 32.22 -95.44 13.02
CA THR A 557 31.40 -94.31 12.53
C THR A 557 32.08 -93.38 11.53
N ASP A 558 33.41 -93.27 11.53
CA ASP A 558 34.11 -92.12 10.91
C ASP A 558 35.31 -92.47 10.00
N ASN A 559 35.42 -93.72 9.54
CA ASN A 559 36.58 -94.21 8.74
C ASN A 559 37.95 -93.88 9.36
N VAL A 560 38.03 -93.92 10.70
CA VAL A 560 39.27 -93.72 11.46
C VAL A 560 39.96 -95.06 11.68
N TYR A 561 41.24 -95.16 11.33
CA TYR A 561 42.07 -96.35 11.47
C TYR A 561 43.27 -96.04 12.35
N HIS A 562 43.33 -96.70 13.50
CA HIS A 562 44.46 -96.68 14.43
C HIS A 562 45.43 -97.79 14.08
N ILE A 563 46.66 -97.44 13.72
CA ILE A 563 47.74 -98.39 13.40
C ILE A 563 48.84 -98.26 14.46
N LEU A 564 49.22 -99.38 15.08
CA LEU A 564 50.27 -99.45 16.10
C LEU A 564 51.50 -100.17 15.55
N PHE A 565 52.67 -99.56 15.75
CA PHE A 565 53.98 -100.13 15.43
C PHE A 565 54.83 -100.26 16.70
N ALA A 566 55.53 -101.38 16.81
CA ALA A 566 56.43 -101.70 17.92
C ALA A 566 57.88 -101.93 17.43
N GLY A 567 58.86 -101.75 18.33
CA GLY A 567 60.26 -102.11 18.07
C GLY A 567 61.12 -101.08 17.33
N TYR A 568 60.76 -99.79 17.35
CA TYR A 568 61.57 -98.75 16.70
C TYR A 568 62.94 -98.59 17.43
N PRO A 569 64.08 -98.75 16.75
CA PRO A 569 65.40 -98.70 17.39
C PRO A 569 65.80 -97.28 17.78
N SER A 570 66.35 -97.11 18.98
CA SER A 570 66.82 -95.80 19.47
C SER A 570 68.13 -95.38 18.80
N GLY A 571 68.25 -94.09 18.48
CA GLY A 571 69.53 -93.47 18.08
C GLY A 571 69.75 -93.27 16.57
N GLN A 572 68.79 -93.57 15.69
CA GLN A 572 68.84 -93.15 14.28
C GLN A 572 67.84 -92.00 14.01
N ALA A 573 68.28 -90.98 13.28
CA ALA A 573 67.57 -89.70 13.13
C ALA A 573 66.47 -89.68 12.05
N ASP A 574 66.52 -90.61 11.08
CA ASP A 574 65.64 -90.69 9.92
C ASP A 574 65.32 -92.17 9.61
N THR A 575 64.06 -92.58 9.75
CA THR A 575 63.57 -93.86 9.20
C THR A 575 62.30 -93.60 8.38
N THR A 576 62.15 -94.30 7.25
CA THR A 576 60.98 -94.19 6.37
C THR A 576 60.20 -95.50 6.37
N VAL A 577 58.90 -95.43 6.66
CA VAL A 577 57.96 -96.58 6.67
C VAL A 577 56.93 -96.37 5.56
N TYR A 578 56.47 -97.45 4.93
CA TYR A 578 55.56 -97.41 3.77
C TYR A 578 54.23 -98.12 4.10
N LEU A 579 53.10 -97.61 3.59
CA LEU A 579 51.72 -98.12 3.80
C LEU A 579 50.87 -98.01 2.52
N ASN A 580 50.01 -99.00 2.21
CA ASN A 580 49.27 -99.11 0.93
C ASN A 580 47.73 -99.31 1.12
N VAL A 581 46.85 -98.60 0.36
CA VAL A 581 45.39 -98.39 0.67
C VAL A 581 44.36 -98.22 -0.51
N GLN A 582 43.00 -98.22 -0.27
CA GLN A 582 41.82 -98.18 -1.25
C GLN A 582 40.45 -97.61 -0.66
N THR A 583 39.27 -97.52 -1.37
CA THR A 583 38.09 -96.58 -1.06
C THR A 583 36.57 -96.86 -1.55
N MET A 584 35.44 -96.45 -0.85
CA MET A 584 33.94 -96.43 -1.28
C MET A 584 32.83 -95.58 -0.45
N LEU A 585 31.64 -95.12 -1.00
CA LEU A 585 30.76 -93.92 -0.59
C LEU A 585 29.14 -93.97 -0.52
N ARG A 586 28.36 -93.02 0.15
CA ARG A 586 26.83 -92.71 0.06
C ARG A 586 26.27 -91.29 0.56
N ARG A 587 24.92 -90.99 0.78
CA ARG A 587 24.26 -89.59 0.73
C ARG A 587 23.00 -89.20 1.70
N PRO A 588 21.92 -88.31 1.46
CA PRO A 588 21.31 -87.28 2.44
C PRO A 588 19.73 -87.05 2.62
N GLU A 589 19.18 -86.12 3.48
CA GLU A 589 17.75 -85.54 3.48
C GLU A 589 17.45 -84.15 4.21
N ARG A 590 16.21 -83.79 4.71
CA ARG A 590 15.66 -82.39 5.02
C ARG A 590 14.88 -82.20 6.40
N ALA A 591 14.08 -81.16 6.85
CA ALA A 591 13.43 -79.91 6.29
C ALA A 591 13.21 -78.57 7.19
N PRO A 592 12.07 -78.21 7.89
CA PRO A 592 11.44 -76.82 7.84
C PRO A 592 10.83 -76.11 9.14
N VAL A 593 10.27 -74.85 9.00
CA VAL A 593 9.30 -73.99 9.84
C VAL A 593 9.72 -72.47 10.00
N THR A 594 8.93 -71.58 10.65
CA THR A 594 8.64 -70.14 10.28
C THR A 594 9.24 -68.96 11.08
N ALA A 595 9.38 -67.80 10.40
CA ALA A 595 9.53 -66.39 10.86
C ALA A 595 10.79 -66.05 11.71
N ASP A 596 11.53 -64.96 11.48
CA ASP A 596 11.11 -63.62 11.04
C ASP A 596 12.19 -62.90 10.18
N SER A 597 11.80 -61.85 9.42
CA SER A 597 12.65 -60.95 8.59
C SER A 597 13.56 -61.54 7.48
N VAL A 598 13.31 -61.15 6.22
CA VAL A 598 14.28 -61.22 5.09
C VAL A 598 14.12 -59.98 4.22
N THR A 599 15.23 -59.35 3.82
CA THR A 599 15.26 -58.12 3.02
C THR A 599 15.22 -58.35 1.51
N LEU A 600 14.42 -57.55 0.81
CA LEU A 600 14.63 -57.07 -0.57
C LEU A 600 14.36 -55.55 -0.50
N GLU A 601 15.28 -54.67 -0.88
CA GLU A 601 15.62 -54.27 -2.26
C GLU A 601 14.40 -53.89 -3.13
N ASN A 602 14.43 -52.64 -3.61
CA ASN A 602 13.50 -51.96 -4.52
C ASN A 602 12.09 -51.64 -3.98
N GLY A 603 11.77 -50.33 -3.97
CA GLY A 603 10.46 -49.79 -3.59
C GLY A 603 9.38 -50.02 -4.67
N VAL A 604 8.12 -49.94 -4.24
CA VAL A 604 6.94 -50.36 -5.02
C VAL A 604 6.65 -49.44 -6.21
N VAL A 605 6.30 -50.04 -7.36
CA VAL A 605 5.83 -49.37 -8.57
C VAL A 605 4.30 -49.24 -8.56
N PRO A 606 3.72 -48.04 -8.80
CA PRO A 606 2.27 -47.89 -9.01
C PRO A 606 1.87 -48.38 -10.42
N LEU A 607 0.91 -49.30 -10.50
CA LEU A 607 0.50 -49.91 -11.77
C LEU A 607 -0.49 -49.04 -12.56
N ALA A 608 0.02 -48.22 -13.48
CA ALA A 608 -0.81 -47.49 -14.45
C ALA A 608 -1.02 -48.34 -15.72
N MET A 609 -2.19 -48.99 -15.86
CA MET A 609 -2.57 -49.65 -17.12
C MET A 609 -3.09 -48.62 -18.13
N TYR A 610 -2.28 -48.36 -19.17
CA TYR A 610 -2.72 -47.62 -20.35
C TYR A 610 -3.52 -48.52 -21.30
N HIS A 611 -4.75 -48.14 -21.62
CA HIS A 611 -5.47 -48.68 -22.79
C HIS A 611 -6.39 -47.60 -23.37
N ASN A 612 -6.24 -47.32 -24.67
CA ASN A 612 -7.13 -46.48 -25.49
C ASN A 612 -7.56 -45.15 -24.85
N GLY A 613 -6.57 -44.31 -24.50
CA GLY A 613 -6.78 -42.87 -24.23
C GLY A 613 -7.54 -42.51 -22.95
N SER A 614 -7.78 -43.47 -22.04
CA SER A 614 -8.51 -43.24 -20.78
C SER A 614 -7.66 -43.60 -19.57
N VAL A 615 -7.29 -42.61 -18.75
CA VAL A 615 -6.56 -42.85 -17.47
C VAL A 615 -7.57 -43.15 -16.37
N ALA A 616 -7.63 -44.43 -15.95
CA ALA A 616 -8.52 -44.89 -14.90
C ALA A 616 -7.76 -45.13 -13.58
N ILE A 617 -7.64 -44.09 -12.75
CA ILE A 617 -7.21 -44.24 -11.35
C ILE A 617 -8.38 -44.86 -10.56
N THR A 618 -8.17 -46.03 -9.95
CA THR A 618 -9.22 -46.81 -9.27
C THR A 618 -8.98 -47.05 -7.77
N GLY A 619 -7.80 -46.72 -7.25
CA GLY A 619 -7.49 -46.75 -5.81
C GLY A 619 -5.99 -46.90 -5.52
N CYS A 620 -5.64 -46.99 -4.24
CA CYS A 620 -4.27 -47.26 -3.79
C CYS A 620 -4.24 -48.48 -2.86
N TRP A 621 -3.11 -49.20 -2.81
CA TRP A 621 -2.94 -50.35 -1.92
C TRP A 621 -2.18 -49.97 -0.65
N ILE A 622 -2.72 -50.37 0.50
CA ILE A 622 -2.12 -50.22 1.84
C ILE A 622 -2.18 -51.58 2.53
N GLU A 623 -1.06 -52.09 3.04
CA GLU A 623 -0.97 -53.35 3.82
C GLU A 623 -1.71 -54.56 3.22
N GLY A 624 -1.74 -54.68 1.88
CA GLY A 624 -2.46 -55.78 1.21
C GLY A 624 -3.96 -55.56 1.02
N ARG A 625 -4.45 -54.32 1.07
CA ARG A 625 -5.85 -53.95 0.74
C ARG A 625 -5.94 -52.73 -0.18
N LEU A 626 -6.88 -52.79 -1.13
CA LEU A 626 -7.25 -51.66 -2.00
C LEU A 626 -8.18 -50.69 -1.27
N VAL A 627 -7.84 -49.40 -1.29
CA VAL A 627 -8.68 -48.29 -0.78
C VAL A 627 -9.25 -47.51 -1.97
N THR A 628 -10.56 -47.33 -2.00
CA THR A 628 -11.31 -46.62 -3.06
C THR A 628 -11.76 -45.23 -2.59
N PHE A 629 -11.70 -44.24 -3.48
CA PHE A 629 -12.03 -42.84 -3.15
C PHE A 629 -13.54 -42.56 -3.19
N GLN A 630 -14.23 -42.81 -2.08
CA GLN A 630 -15.57 -42.28 -1.80
C GLN A 630 -15.61 -41.67 -0.39
N GLN A 631 -16.39 -40.59 -0.22
CA GLN A 631 -16.62 -39.86 1.05
C GLN A 631 -15.48 -38.99 1.65
N LEU A 632 -14.68 -38.31 0.83
CA LEU A 632 -13.91 -37.14 1.31
C LEU A 632 -14.06 -35.93 0.39
N HIS A 633 -14.21 -34.74 0.99
CA HIS A 633 -14.01 -33.46 0.32
C HIS A 633 -12.51 -33.18 0.23
N ALA A 634 -12.04 -32.74 -0.94
CA ALA A 634 -10.62 -32.50 -1.20
C ALA A 634 -10.38 -31.14 -1.87
N THR A 635 -9.21 -30.57 -1.59
CA THR A 635 -8.73 -29.36 -2.28
C THR A 635 -7.67 -29.77 -3.29
N LEU A 636 -7.92 -29.54 -4.57
CA LEU A 636 -6.97 -29.77 -5.66
C LEU A 636 -6.17 -28.48 -5.90
N VAL A 637 -4.85 -28.55 -5.77
CA VAL A 637 -3.95 -27.46 -6.17
C VAL A 637 -3.18 -27.90 -7.41
N VAL A 638 -3.31 -27.14 -8.48
CA VAL A 638 -2.64 -27.38 -9.78
C VAL A 638 -1.58 -26.31 -10.00
N TYR A 639 -0.39 -26.76 -10.39
CA TYR A 639 0.70 -25.91 -10.86
C TYR A 639 0.94 -26.20 -12.35
N GLN A 640 0.69 -25.21 -13.20
CA GLN A 640 1.00 -25.29 -14.63
C GLN A 640 2.27 -24.49 -14.95
N LEU A 641 3.17 -25.10 -15.71
CA LEU A 641 4.33 -24.45 -16.32
C LEU A 641 3.94 -23.92 -17.69
N ASN A 642 4.05 -22.61 -17.89
CA ASN A 642 3.80 -21.97 -19.18
C ASN A 642 4.96 -21.02 -19.49
N GLY A 643 5.92 -21.50 -20.29
CA GLY A 643 7.23 -20.87 -20.40
C GLY A 643 8.01 -20.98 -19.08
N GLN A 644 8.57 -19.86 -18.59
CA GLN A 644 9.32 -19.79 -17.32
C GLN A 644 8.47 -19.32 -16.12
N GLN A 645 7.16 -19.15 -16.26
CA GLN A 645 6.27 -18.80 -15.14
C GLN A 645 5.43 -20.01 -14.71
N VAL A 646 5.25 -20.13 -13.39
CA VAL A 646 4.44 -21.17 -12.75
C VAL A 646 3.15 -20.53 -12.24
N TYR A 647 2.01 -20.98 -12.77
CA TYR A 647 0.70 -20.51 -12.32
C TYR A 647 0.08 -21.51 -11.35
N ARG A 648 -0.31 -21.03 -10.17
CA ARG A 648 -1.03 -21.82 -9.15
C ARG A 648 -2.52 -21.55 -9.26
N GLN A 649 -3.33 -22.61 -9.35
CA GLN A 649 -4.78 -22.57 -9.25
C GLN A 649 -5.27 -23.57 -8.20
N THR A 650 -6.32 -23.21 -7.46
CA THR A 650 -6.87 -23.99 -6.34
C THR A 650 -8.35 -24.21 -6.57
N TYR A 651 -8.80 -25.46 -6.44
CA TYR A 651 -10.18 -25.87 -6.64
C TYR A 651 -10.69 -26.67 -5.43
N ASN A 652 -11.82 -26.25 -4.88
CA ASN A 652 -12.57 -27.02 -3.89
C ASN A 652 -13.65 -27.81 -4.65
N ILE A 653 -13.51 -29.12 -4.74
CA ILE A 653 -14.27 -29.95 -5.68
C ILE A 653 -14.61 -31.33 -5.11
N THR A 654 -15.67 -31.93 -5.66
CA THR A 654 -16.07 -33.31 -5.38
C THR A 654 -15.24 -34.31 -6.21
N PRO A 655 -15.17 -35.60 -5.81
CA PRO A 655 -14.36 -36.61 -6.52
C PRO A 655 -14.71 -36.79 -8.01
N GLU A 656 -15.95 -36.52 -8.40
CA GLU A 656 -16.42 -36.68 -9.78
C GLU A 656 -15.94 -35.53 -10.69
N GLU A 657 -15.82 -34.32 -10.13
CA GLU A 657 -15.33 -33.12 -10.86
C GLU A 657 -13.82 -33.17 -11.11
N ILE A 658 -13.03 -33.75 -10.19
CA ILE A 658 -11.58 -33.96 -10.36
C ILE A 658 -11.29 -34.67 -11.69
N ARG A 659 -12.09 -35.68 -12.03
CA ARG A 659 -11.92 -36.49 -13.25
C ARG A 659 -12.10 -35.65 -14.52
N GLY A 660 -13.05 -34.71 -14.52
CA GLY A 660 -13.27 -33.78 -15.64
C GLY A 660 -12.14 -32.75 -15.79
N ILE A 661 -11.58 -32.27 -14.67
CA ILE A 661 -10.47 -31.30 -14.66
C ILE A 661 -9.17 -31.95 -15.15
N VAL A 662 -8.81 -33.14 -14.65
CA VAL A 662 -7.61 -33.86 -15.09
C VAL A 662 -7.67 -34.21 -16.58
N ASN A 663 -8.83 -34.62 -17.10
CA ASN A 663 -8.99 -34.89 -18.54
C ASN A 663 -8.86 -33.63 -19.41
N LYS A 664 -9.30 -32.44 -18.92
CA LYS A 664 -9.05 -31.15 -19.59
C LYS A 664 -7.59 -30.73 -19.55
N LEU A 665 -6.88 -31.01 -18.45
CA LEU A 665 -5.44 -30.69 -18.32
C LEU A 665 -4.58 -31.60 -19.22
N GLY A 666 -4.85 -32.91 -19.21
CA GLY A 666 -4.13 -33.88 -20.04
C GLY A 666 -4.29 -33.65 -21.55
N SER A 667 -5.46 -33.18 -21.99
CA SER A 667 -5.71 -32.83 -23.41
C SER A 667 -5.08 -31.51 -23.87
N SER A 668 -4.45 -30.73 -22.97
CA SER A 668 -3.74 -29.50 -23.33
C SER A 668 -2.28 -29.71 -23.78
N GLY A 669 -1.72 -30.90 -23.57
CA GLY A 669 -0.31 -31.22 -23.90
C GLY A 669 0.75 -30.51 -23.05
N THR A 670 0.37 -29.66 -22.09
CA THR A 670 1.30 -28.97 -21.18
C THR A 670 1.60 -29.82 -19.95
N PRO A 671 2.86 -29.90 -19.48
CA PRO A 671 3.19 -30.60 -18.24
C PRO A 671 2.63 -29.83 -17.03
N PHE A 672 1.97 -30.57 -16.11
CA PHE A 672 1.39 -30.01 -14.90
C PHE A 672 1.71 -30.88 -13.68
N LEU A 673 1.79 -30.23 -12.51
CA LEU A 673 1.97 -30.90 -11.23
C LEU A 673 0.68 -30.71 -10.40
N ALA A 674 0.13 -31.81 -9.89
CA ALA A 674 -1.10 -31.80 -9.10
C ALA A 674 -0.82 -32.31 -7.68
N ALA A 675 -1.31 -31.56 -6.70
CA ALA A 675 -1.35 -31.95 -5.29
C ALA A 675 -2.80 -31.99 -4.82
N VAL A 676 -3.19 -33.11 -4.19
CA VAL A 676 -4.51 -33.28 -3.57
C VAL A 676 -4.34 -33.22 -2.06
N TYR A 677 -5.05 -32.30 -1.43
CA TYR A 677 -5.10 -32.13 0.03
C TYR A 677 -6.42 -32.67 0.56
N LEU A 678 -6.34 -33.59 1.52
CA LEU A 678 -7.50 -34.11 2.26
C LEU A 678 -7.79 -33.23 3.47
N ALA A 679 -9.04 -33.29 3.98
CA ALA A 679 -9.50 -32.47 5.10
C ALA A 679 -8.81 -32.79 6.45
N ASP A 680 -8.08 -33.91 6.54
CA ASP A 680 -7.27 -34.31 7.71
C ASP A 680 -5.84 -33.71 7.68
N GLY A 681 -5.47 -32.98 6.63
CA GLY A 681 -4.14 -32.39 6.43
C GLY A 681 -3.16 -33.28 5.66
N THR A 682 -3.53 -34.52 5.33
CA THR A 682 -2.71 -35.42 4.50
C THR A 682 -2.71 -34.93 3.05
N TYR A 683 -1.52 -34.91 2.43
CA TYR A 683 -1.36 -34.51 1.03
C TYR A 683 -0.68 -35.60 0.20
N TYR A 684 -1.10 -35.72 -1.05
CA TYR A 684 -0.53 -36.65 -2.01
C TYR A 684 -0.13 -35.92 -3.30
N TRP A 685 1.07 -36.24 -3.80
CA TRP A 685 1.62 -35.69 -5.04
C TRP A 685 1.49 -36.70 -6.17
N SER A 686 1.17 -36.23 -7.39
CA SER A 686 1.31 -37.04 -8.60
C SER A 686 1.87 -36.21 -9.74
N SER A 687 2.98 -36.67 -10.33
CA SER A 687 3.66 -36.04 -11.46
C SER A 687 3.22 -36.67 -12.77
N PHE A 688 2.35 -36.00 -13.52
CA PHE A 688 1.89 -36.47 -14.82
C PHE A 688 2.75 -35.86 -15.93
N ILE A 689 3.79 -36.59 -16.34
CA ILE A 689 4.50 -36.32 -17.60
C ILE A 689 3.68 -36.95 -18.73
N VAL A 690 2.95 -36.11 -19.48
CA VAL A 690 2.30 -36.54 -20.72
C VAL A 690 3.38 -36.59 -21.81
N ALA A 691 3.91 -37.79 -22.05
CA ALA A 691 4.58 -38.08 -23.33
C ALA A 691 3.53 -38.12 -24.46
N GLN A 692 3.93 -37.73 -25.67
CA GLN A 692 3.11 -37.84 -26.88
C GLN A 692 3.02 -39.28 -27.36
#